data_AF-A0A225D2V2-F1
#
_entry.id   AF-A0A225D2V2-F1
#
_cell.length_a   1.000
_cell.length_b   1.000
_cell.length_c   1.000
_cell.angle_alpha   90.00
_cell.angle_beta   90.00
_cell.angle_gamma   90.00
#
_symmetry.space_group_name_H-M   'P 1'
#
loop_
_entity.id
_entity.type
_entity.pdbx_description
1 polymer ?
#
loop_
_entity_poly.entity_id
_entity_poly.type
_entity_poly.pdbx_seq_one_letter_code
_entity_poly.pdbx_strand_id
1 'polypeptide(L)'
;MSKLQPPKRFRFALFGLDNSGKTCWLASMAMPHTTRDNVSVSWRGTAADNPKPAGEESTWRAEDPAAQRYRGYQWIQGAIAALKNGVRPTQNPNQASHLSSHFDLAEGGIPYEVEVMDYSGELIKPENTGGQLSANLLDHLREFDGVFVLAEAPKPAENQVDRLGQLKQTFATLGDGAGKITSIALVVNKWDRRGPDAGRDRAAVQQFFESSEGKEYRQLVELLRARTAAGGFEIFACSAFGKSEGNSETGEVPVLTGASLPSFGLEEPFLWAARREWIRHLDAEVKKFKTSAHSPWLKFWHPFILHSAKVARQAVALRPHLLPDTQHAAQIEEAMSASRVTWLTRSVQVFLSFLLAFVVWGLLTLTADAIKRSPHKPAITGQTNESAAVDAAIVWLRNFQDRNFFWSPLSRLVLSSGDAREQLLELSARRSEVKPNDDQMEKWREELITAKDVTALLKLQNESKTLPKAEGATREQKRKFDEFRTELRQKLEENRQKENAATLEQWQSEEKTVAATAPDKIVELLSHTQKLPYPDDATEVQKKALDDFRIALFKKFHNVEMDKSYQGFLTTIADVHWTDAALLLTKFPDANKKIEAKKVFAEALLRWAKGEKDRAIQERQYPAARNKLNDIVNKSVIRENIAPDTERKLNELVQDINKAEDEYLYENFKNQQTGRTVASANEYLEKSQVKDSRWRKYVEAYKWYKEQMAIKLTITLSVHITWGKECWDGYKNKVEVRQEGNPNYNLKKEDEKSSPGVTNAIGDFAITAGLQDRVILNIEAEVTDGNFVAESRRFHGKGKITATVQELISGKEVDMNRYGNRATIQITGGVPAEPALP
;
A
#
# COMPACT_ATOMS: atom_id res chain seq x y z
N MET A 1 33.36 4.26 16.89
CA MET A 1 33.00 2.99 16.24
C MET A 1 31.50 2.76 16.39
N SER A 2 30.68 3.20 15.44
CA SER A 2 29.25 2.83 15.42
C SER A 2 29.16 1.44 14.80
N LYS A 3 28.77 0.43 15.59
CA LYS A 3 28.43 -0.91 15.07
C LYS A 3 27.45 -0.72 13.92
N LEU A 4 27.69 -1.31 12.75
CA LEU A 4 26.61 -1.50 11.78
C LEU A 4 25.51 -2.22 12.55
N GLN A 5 24.40 -1.54 12.81
CA GLN A 5 23.24 -2.25 13.29
C GLN A 5 22.80 -3.13 12.11
N PRO A 6 22.63 -4.46 12.31
CA PRO A 6 21.91 -5.28 11.35
C PRO A 6 20.54 -4.62 11.06
N PRO A 7 19.88 -4.95 9.94
CA PRO A 7 18.71 -4.20 9.53
C PRO A 7 17.66 -4.28 10.63
N LYS A 8 16.84 -3.24 10.63
CA LYS A 8 15.47 -3.26 11.15
C LYS A 8 14.88 -4.66 10.86
N ARG A 9 14.45 -5.35 11.91
CA ARG A 9 13.71 -6.64 11.90
C ARG A 9 13.05 -6.96 10.55
N PHE A 10 13.35 -8.13 10.00
CA PHE A 10 12.72 -8.62 8.77
C PHE A 10 11.31 -9.11 9.03
N ARG A 11 10.34 -8.66 8.23
CA ARG A 11 8.94 -9.04 8.33
C ARG A 11 8.59 -9.99 7.20
N PHE A 12 8.14 -11.19 7.53
CA PHE A 12 7.68 -12.17 6.56
C PHE A 12 6.20 -12.48 6.75
N ALA A 13 5.52 -12.72 5.62
CA ALA A 13 4.15 -13.15 5.61
C ALA A 13 4.08 -14.67 5.38
N LEU A 14 3.29 -15.40 6.16
CA LEU A 14 3.13 -16.84 6.07
C LEU A 14 1.76 -17.21 5.51
N PHE A 15 1.75 -17.82 4.32
CA PHE A 15 0.58 -18.24 3.56
C PHE A 15 0.55 -19.76 3.40
N GLY A 16 -0.66 -20.30 3.28
CA GLY A 16 -0.89 -21.72 3.04
C GLY A 16 -2.32 -22.09 3.39
N LEU A 17 -2.83 -23.14 2.77
CA LEU A 17 -4.20 -23.60 3.03
C LEU A 17 -4.37 -24.15 4.44
N ASP A 18 -5.61 -24.44 4.78
CA ASP A 18 -5.94 -25.21 5.97
C ASP A 18 -5.21 -26.56 5.90
N ASN A 19 -4.65 -26.97 7.04
CA ASN A 19 -3.86 -28.20 7.18
C ASN A 19 -2.47 -28.24 6.50
N SER A 20 -2.03 -27.16 5.83
CA SER A 20 -0.67 -27.10 5.24
C SER A 20 0.47 -27.17 6.28
N GLY A 21 0.12 -26.97 7.56
CA GLY A 21 1.03 -27.11 8.69
C GLY A 21 1.70 -25.81 9.11
N LYS A 22 1.16 -24.63 8.77
CA LYS A 22 1.67 -23.31 9.20
C LYS A 22 1.93 -23.22 10.70
N THR A 23 0.90 -23.51 11.50
CA THR A 23 0.98 -23.51 12.97
C THR A 23 2.02 -24.50 13.47
N CYS A 24 2.04 -25.70 12.90
CA CYS A 24 3.01 -26.73 13.26
C CYS A 24 4.44 -26.29 12.92
N TRP A 25 4.65 -25.63 11.77
CA TRP A 25 5.94 -25.13 11.33
C TRP A 25 6.50 -24.08 12.30
N LEU A 26 5.69 -23.06 12.65
CA LEU A 26 6.09 -22.03 13.62
C LEU A 26 6.29 -22.59 15.03
N ALA A 27 5.42 -23.48 15.48
CA ALA A 27 5.55 -24.11 16.79
C ALA A 27 6.80 -25.00 16.88
N SER A 28 7.09 -25.79 15.84
CA SER A 28 8.32 -26.59 15.77
C SER A 28 9.58 -25.72 15.75
N MET A 29 9.56 -24.60 15.03
CA MET A 29 10.66 -23.62 15.04
C MET A 29 10.88 -22.99 16.43
N ALA A 30 9.82 -22.90 17.23
CA ALA A 30 9.86 -22.40 18.61
C ALA A 30 10.22 -23.47 19.66
N MET A 31 10.15 -24.75 19.31
CA MET A 31 10.57 -25.87 20.14
C MET A 31 12.06 -26.18 19.92
N PRO A 32 12.74 -26.86 20.87
CA PRO A 32 14.03 -27.46 20.58
C PRO A 32 13.92 -28.43 19.40
N HIS A 33 14.71 -28.20 18.36
CA HIS A 33 14.75 -29.02 17.15
C HIS A 33 16.19 -29.15 16.64
N THR A 34 16.40 -30.07 15.71
CA THR A 34 17.70 -30.28 15.06
C THR A 34 17.92 -29.18 14.02
N THR A 35 18.84 -28.27 14.28
CA THR A 35 19.24 -27.24 13.31
C THR A 35 20.39 -27.73 12.43
N ARG A 36 20.61 -27.07 11.29
CA ARG A 36 21.82 -27.28 10.47
C ARG A 36 23.06 -26.75 11.20
N ASP A 37 24.22 -27.33 10.92
CA ASP A 37 25.52 -26.83 11.39
C ASP A 37 25.66 -25.32 11.11
N ASN A 38 26.17 -24.60 12.11
CA ASN A 38 26.33 -23.14 12.11
C ASN A 38 25.03 -22.33 12.05
N VAL A 39 23.86 -22.94 12.22
CA VAL A 39 22.58 -22.26 12.38
C VAL A 39 22.08 -22.37 13.81
N SER A 40 21.66 -21.24 14.39
CA SER A 40 20.95 -21.20 15.66
C SER A 40 19.63 -20.46 15.49
N VAL A 41 18.61 -20.93 16.20
CA VAL A 41 17.29 -20.29 16.24
C VAL A 41 16.87 -20.17 17.70
N SER A 42 16.37 -19.01 18.06
CA SER A 42 15.71 -18.79 19.34
C SER A 42 14.42 -18.04 19.12
N TRP A 43 13.33 -18.58 19.66
CA TRP A 43 12.06 -17.90 19.68
C TRP A 43 12.02 -16.93 20.86
N ARG A 44 11.61 -15.68 20.63
CA ARG A 44 11.39 -14.69 21.70
C ARG A 44 10.08 -15.01 22.41
N GLY A 45 10.05 -16.12 23.14
CA GLY A 45 8.86 -16.69 23.76
C GLY A 45 8.71 -16.38 25.25
N THR A 46 9.27 -15.28 25.73
CA THR A 46 9.09 -14.88 27.13
C THR A 46 8.02 -13.80 27.26
N ALA A 47 7.35 -13.76 28.43
CA ALA A 47 6.42 -12.68 28.75
C ALA A 47 7.10 -11.31 28.83
N ALA A 48 8.43 -11.28 29.06
CA ALA A 48 9.21 -10.05 29.04
C ALA A 48 9.39 -9.51 27.60
N ASP A 49 9.59 -10.40 26.61
CA ASP A 49 9.72 -10.02 25.20
C ASP A 49 8.37 -9.65 24.55
N ASN A 50 7.28 -10.20 25.10
CA ASN A 50 5.90 -10.02 24.64
C ASN A 50 5.03 -9.58 25.83
N PRO A 51 5.18 -8.34 26.32
CA PRO A 51 4.38 -7.86 27.44
C PRO A 51 2.91 -7.79 27.06
N LYS A 52 2.03 -8.18 27.98
CA LYS A 52 0.58 -8.03 27.81
C LYS A 52 0.24 -6.53 27.66
N PRO A 53 -0.48 -6.11 26.60
CA PRO A 53 -0.93 -4.74 26.47
C PRO A 53 -1.84 -4.33 27.65
N ALA A 54 -1.84 -3.04 27.99
CA ALA A 54 -2.69 -2.51 29.05
C ALA A 54 -4.19 -2.62 28.68
N GLY A 55 -5.06 -2.79 29.68
CA GLY A 55 -6.51 -2.91 29.50
C GLY A 55 -7.01 -4.34 29.28
N GLU A 56 -8.33 -4.48 29.09
CA GLU A 56 -8.96 -5.77 28.76
C GLU A 56 -8.76 -6.12 27.29
N GLU A 57 -8.62 -7.40 26.97
CA GLU A 57 -8.35 -7.86 25.60
C GLU A 57 -9.45 -7.47 24.59
N SER A 58 -10.69 -7.32 25.06
CA SER A 58 -11.84 -6.82 24.28
C SER A 58 -11.67 -5.37 23.80
N THR A 59 -10.78 -4.60 24.44
CA THR A 59 -10.53 -3.19 24.12
C THR A 59 -9.34 -2.98 23.18
N TRP A 60 -8.56 -4.04 22.91
CA TRP A 60 -7.39 -3.95 22.05
C TRP A 60 -7.80 -3.83 20.59
N ARG A 61 -7.15 -2.90 19.87
CA ARG A 61 -7.35 -2.75 18.41
C ARG A 61 -6.68 -3.92 17.68
N ALA A 62 -7.30 -4.36 16.59
CA ALA A 62 -6.80 -5.48 15.80
C ALA A 62 -5.43 -5.18 15.15
N GLU A 63 -5.15 -3.90 14.90
CA GLU A 63 -3.95 -3.39 14.24
C GLU A 63 -2.84 -2.99 15.22
N ASP A 64 -3.06 -3.09 16.54
CA ASP A 64 -2.05 -2.74 17.55
C ASP A 64 -0.91 -3.78 17.53
N PRO A 65 0.33 -3.41 17.16
CA PRO A 65 1.45 -4.34 17.09
C PRO A 65 1.76 -5.04 18.43
N ALA A 66 1.51 -4.39 19.56
CA ALA A 66 1.74 -5.00 20.87
C ALA A 66 0.70 -6.11 21.15
N ALA A 67 -0.55 -5.87 20.78
CA ALA A 67 -1.62 -6.86 20.90
C ALA A 67 -1.42 -8.05 19.95
N GLN A 68 -1.06 -7.78 18.69
CA GLN A 68 -0.75 -8.82 17.70
C GLN A 68 0.38 -9.73 18.16
N ARG A 69 1.44 -9.13 18.71
CA ARG A 69 2.59 -9.87 19.25
C ARG A 69 2.20 -10.70 20.47
N TYR A 70 1.46 -10.13 21.42
CA TYR A 70 1.04 -10.87 22.61
C TYR A 70 0.11 -12.05 22.28
N ARG A 71 -0.86 -11.85 21.39
CA ARG A 71 -1.74 -12.92 20.91
C ARG A 71 -0.98 -14.00 20.16
N GLY A 72 -0.04 -13.61 19.29
CA GLY A 72 0.84 -14.55 18.59
C GLY A 72 1.68 -15.38 19.55
N TYR A 73 2.24 -14.75 20.59
CA TYR A 73 2.94 -15.43 21.67
C TYR A 73 2.06 -16.48 22.38
N GLN A 74 0.86 -16.11 22.83
CA GLN A 74 -0.06 -17.04 23.50
C GLN A 74 -0.47 -18.20 22.60
N TRP A 75 -0.72 -17.91 21.33
CA TRP A 75 -1.10 -18.91 20.34
C TRP A 75 0.02 -19.93 20.09
N ILE A 76 1.26 -19.48 19.90
CA ILE A 76 2.41 -20.39 19.75
C ILE A 76 2.65 -21.20 21.03
N GLN A 77 2.52 -20.60 22.22
CA GLN A 77 2.58 -21.36 23.49
C GLN A 77 1.53 -22.50 23.53
N GLY A 78 0.28 -22.20 23.15
CA GLY A 78 -0.77 -23.21 23.05
C GLY A 78 -0.46 -24.30 22.02
N ALA A 79 0.08 -23.93 20.87
CA ALA A 79 0.50 -24.88 19.84
C ALA A 79 1.65 -25.78 20.30
N ILE A 80 2.65 -25.24 20.99
CA ILE A 80 3.75 -26.01 21.60
C ILE A 80 3.19 -27.00 22.63
N ALA A 81 2.27 -26.56 23.49
CA ALA A 81 1.65 -27.43 24.48
C ALA A 81 0.87 -28.58 23.83
N ALA A 82 0.11 -28.29 22.77
CA ALA A 82 -0.61 -29.31 22.00
C ALA A 82 0.35 -30.34 21.40
N LEU A 83 1.42 -29.90 20.71
CA LEU A 83 2.40 -30.80 20.11
C LEU A 83 3.10 -31.68 21.15
N LYS A 84 3.47 -31.13 22.31
CA LYS A 84 4.07 -31.89 23.41
C LYS A 84 3.15 -32.99 23.96
N ASN A 85 1.84 -32.76 23.89
CA ASN A 85 0.83 -33.71 24.33
C ASN A 85 0.40 -34.70 23.22
N GLY A 86 1.08 -34.71 22.07
CA GLY A 86 0.69 -35.55 20.93
C GLY A 86 -0.65 -35.14 20.32
N VAL A 87 -1.06 -33.88 20.50
CA VAL A 87 -2.31 -33.34 19.98
C VAL A 87 -2.00 -32.35 18.86
N ARG A 88 -2.82 -32.39 17.82
CA ARG A 88 -2.72 -31.45 16.72
C ARG A 88 -3.07 -30.02 17.19
N PRO A 89 -2.23 -29.01 16.94
CA PRO A 89 -2.54 -27.63 17.28
C PRO A 89 -3.81 -27.13 16.59
N THR A 90 -4.58 -26.31 17.28
CA THR A 90 -5.71 -25.59 16.69
C THR A 90 -5.22 -24.62 15.63
N GLN A 91 -5.98 -24.49 14.54
CA GLN A 91 -5.69 -23.52 13.49
C GLN A 91 -5.72 -22.09 14.05
N ASN A 92 -4.99 -21.19 13.40
CA ASN A 92 -5.06 -19.76 13.72
C ASN A 92 -6.52 -19.28 13.59
N PRO A 93 -7.10 -18.64 14.62
CA PRO A 93 -8.47 -18.15 14.55
C PRO A 93 -8.66 -17.17 13.39
N ASN A 94 -9.79 -17.26 12.69
CA ASN A 94 -10.14 -16.37 11.58
C ASN A 94 -10.61 -14.98 12.10
N GLN A 95 -9.78 -14.31 12.88
CA GLN A 95 -10.02 -12.97 13.39
C GLN A 95 -9.32 -11.94 12.51
N ALA A 96 -9.89 -10.72 12.45
CA ALA A 96 -9.35 -9.61 11.65
C ALA A 96 -7.93 -9.16 12.05
N SER A 97 -7.41 -9.57 13.22
CA SER A 97 -6.06 -9.24 13.68
C SER A 97 -5.05 -10.32 13.29
N HIS A 98 -3.99 -9.92 12.59
CA HIS A 98 -2.86 -10.79 12.26
C HIS A 98 -2.09 -11.22 13.53
N LEU A 99 -1.72 -12.49 13.63
CA LEU A 99 -0.84 -12.97 14.71
C LEU A 99 0.62 -12.82 14.29
N SER A 100 1.45 -12.17 15.10
CA SER A 100 2.89 -12.02 14.82
C SER A 100 3.75 -12.84 15.79
N SER A 101 4.76 -13.52 15.24
CA SER A 101 5.72 -14.35 15.98
C SER A 101 7.15 -13.89 15.72
N HIS A 102 7.99 -13.84 16.75
CA HIS A 102 9.34 -13.27 16.69
C HIS A 102 10.43 -14.32 16.92
N PHE A 103 11.39 -14.39 16.00
CA PHE A 103 12.52 -15.32 16.05
C PHE A 103 13.83 -14.56 15.86
N ASP A 104 14.83 -14.92 16.64
CA ASP A 104 16.23 -14.56 16.39
C ASP A 104 16.91 -15.77 15.77
N LEU A 105 17.31 -15.64 14.50
CA LEU A 105 18.11 -16.64 13.81
C LEU A 105 19.55 -16.15 13.78
N ALA A 106 20.51 -17.07 13.76
CA ALA A 106 21.87 -16.74 13.35
C ALA A 106 22.49 -17.82 12.49
N GLU A 107 23.24 -17.42 11.46
CA GLU A 107 23.97 -18.33 10.57
C GLU A 107 25.43 -17.89 10.48
N GLY A 108 26.37 -18.76 10.82
CA GLY A 108 27.80 -18.40 10.84
C GLY A 108 28.10 -17.24 11.80
N GLY A 109 27.31 -17.10 12.88
CA GLY A 109 27.40 -16.00 13.84
C GLY A 109 26.73 -14.69 13.43
N ILE A 110 26.04 -14.66 12.28
CA ILE A 110 25.34 -13.48 11.76
C ILE A 110 23.89 -13.48 12.26
N PRO A 111 23.46 -12.52 13.10
CA PRO A 111 22.11 -12.50 13.62
C PRO A 111 21.09 -11.89 12.64
N TYR A 112 19.89 -12.46 12.60
CA TYR A 112 18.72 -12.01 11.87
C TYR A 112 17.53 -11.96 12.84
N GLU A 113 16.98 -10.78 13.10
CA GLU A 113 15.71 -10.66 13.83
C GLU A 113 14.57 -10.75 12.82
N VAL A 114 13.68 -11.71 13.03
CA VAL A 114 12.59 -12.03 12.12
C VAL A 114 11.25 -11.95 12.84
N GLU A 115 10.28 -11.35 12.16
CA GLU A 115 8.87 -11.34 12.54
C GLU A 115 8.05 -12.00 11.44
N VAL A 116 7.20 -12.93 11.84
CA VAL A 116 6.38 -13.73 10.94
C VAL A 116 4.92 -13.46 11.25
N MET A 117 4.17 -13.03 10.25
CA MET A 117 2.73 -12.84 10.34
C MET A 117 2.01 -14.02 9.68
N ASP A 118 1.28 -14.80 10.47
CA ASP A 118 0.51 -15.94 9.98
C ASP A 118 -0.87 -15.51 9.47
N TYR A 119 -1.17 -15.85 8.22
CA TYR A 119 -2.46 -15.57 7.59
C TYR A 119 -3.36 -16.80 7.64
N SER A 120 -4.62 -16.59 8.06
CA SER A 120 -5.62 -17.65 8.04
C SER A 120 -5.76 -18.25 6.64
N GLY A 121 -5.86 -19.59 6.56
CA GLY A 121 -6.06 -20.28 5.29
C GLY A 121 -7.40 -19.93 4.63
N GLU A 122 -8.35 -19.42 5.41
CA GLU A 122 -9.68 -19.00 4.92
C GLU A 122 -9.64 -17.68 4.15
N LEU A 123 -8.69 -16.80 4.45
CA LEU A 123 -8.45 -15.56 3.69
C LEU A 123 -7.93 -15.83 2.27
N ILE A 124 -7.48 -17.06 2.02
CA ILE A 124 -6.90 -17.54 0.78
C ILE A 124 -7.96 -18.28 -0.06
N LYS A 125 -9.19 -18.50 0.43
CA LYS A 125 -10.22 -19.17 -0.38
C LYS A 125 -10.62 -18.28 -1.57
N PRO A 126 -10.59 -18.76 -2.82
CA PRO A 126 -10.95 -17.99 -4.02
C PRO A 126 -12.31 -17.28 -3.94
N GLU A 127 -13.23 -17.85 -3.17
CA GLU A 127 -14.58 -17.34 -2.90
C GLU A 127 -14.56 -16.04 -2.09
N ASN A 128 -13.55 -15.86 -1.23
CA ASN A 128 -13.36 -14.67 -0.41
C ASN A 128 -12.51 -13.60 -1.12
N THR A 129 -11.65 -13.99 -2.08
CA THR A 129 -10.73 -13.11 -2.84
C THR A 129 -11.37 -12.45 -4.07
N GLY A 130 -12.60 -11.96 -3.92
CA GLY A 130 -13.23 -11.10 -4.93
C GLY A 130 -12.51 -9.74 -5.06
N GLY A 131 -12.10 -9.38 -6.27
CA GLY A 131 -11.59 -8.08 -6.75
C GLY A 131 -10.82 -7.19 -5.74
N GLN A 132 -11.57 -6.49 -4.88
CA GLN A 132 -11.06 -5.52 -3.91
C GLN A 132 -10.17 -6.15 -2.82
N LEU A 133 -10.51 -7.35 -2.33
CA LEU A 133 -9.74 -8.01 -1.27
C LEU A 133 -8.37 -8.48 -1.77
N SER A 134 -8.30 -8.94 -3.01
CA SER A 134 -7.07 -9.40 -3.67
C SER A 134 -6.09 -8.26 -3.94
N ALA A 135 -6.59 -7.07 -4.32
CA ALA A 135 -5.76 -5.88 -4.46
C ALA A 135 -5.18 -5.43 -3.10
N ASN A 136 -6.03 -5.35 -2.08
CA ASN A 136 -5.60 -5.00 -0.72
C ASN A 136 -4.59 -6.01 -0.15
N LEU A 137 -4.80 -7.31 -0.41
CA LEU A 137 -3.89 -8.37 0.02
C LEU A 137 -2.52 -8.22 -0.63
N LEU A 138 -2.46 -7.92 -1.93
CA LEU A 138 -1.18 -7.73 -2.62
C LEU A 138 -0.44 -6.49 -2.15
N ASP A 139 -1.14 -5.37 -1.96
CA ASP A 139 -0.54 -4.14 -1.44
C ASP A 139 0.00 -4.38 -0.03
N HIS A 140 -0.74 -5.12 0.79
CA HIS A 140 -0.27 -5.51 2.11
C HIS A 140 0.93 -6.46 2.05
N LEU A 141 0.95 -7.43 1.13
CA LEU A 141 2.09 -8.33 0.91
C LEU A 141 3.39 -7.60 0.52
N ARG A 142 3.30 -6.40 -0.06
CA ARG A 142 4.48 -5.57 -0.38
C ARG A 142 5.09 -4.88 0.83
N GLU A 143 4.38 -4.79 1.95
CA GLU A 143 4.93 -4.26 3.20
C GLU A 143 5.89 -5.25 3.87
N PHE A 144 5.92 -6.49 3.40
CA PHE A 144 6.78 -7.55 3.90
C PHE A 144 8.06 -7.65 3.08
N ASP A 145 9.13 -8.03 3.78
CA ASP A 145 10.44 -8.33 3.23
C ASP A 145 10.41 -9.65 2.42
N GLY A 146 9.45 -10.52 2.69
CA GLY A 146 9.23 -11.73 1.92
C GLY A 146 7.96 -12.48 2.28
N VAL A 147 7.59 -13.44 1.44
CA VAL A 147 6.37 -14.24 1.58
C VAL A 147 6.73 -15.72 1.55
N PHE A 148 6.26 -16.48 2.53
CA PHE A 148 6.37 -17.92 2.59
C PHE A 148 5.05 -18.56 2.19
N VAL A 149 5.08 -19.42 1.18
CA VAL A 149 3.91 -20.18 0.71
C VAL A 149 4.12 -21.63 1.09
N LEU A 150 3.34 -22.13 2.04
CA LEU A 150 3.38 -23.53 2.46
C LEU A 150 2.42 -24.39 1.63
N ALA A 151 3.00 -25.41 1.00
CA ALA A 151 2.29 -26.50 0.35
C ALA A 151 2.68 -27.84 1.01
N GLU A 152 1.82 -28.85 0.96
CA GLU A 152 2.09 -30.15 1.58
C GLU A 152 2.71 -31.13 0.58
N ALA A 153 3.85 -31.75 0.85
CA ALA A 153 4.35 -32.85 0.02
C ALA A 153 3.24 -33.91 -0.22
N PRO A 154 3.04 -34.42 -1.45
CA PRO A 154 1.95 -35.35 -1.73
C PRO A 154 2.04 -36.61 -0.85
N LYS A 155 0.90 -37.08 -0.34
CA LYS A 155 0.85 -38.42 0.26
C LYS A 155 0.85 -39.48 -0.84
N PRO A 156 1.48 -40.65 -0.62
CA PRO A 156 1.29 -41.78 -1.50
C PRO A 156 -0.22 -42.06 -1.69
N ALA A 157 -0.68 -42.12 -2.94
CA ALA A 157 -2.07 -42.38 -3.34
C ALA A 157 -3.14 -41.30 -3.07
N GLU A 158 -2.80 -40.12 -2.52
CA GLU A 158 -3.77 -39.02 -2.35
C GLU A 158 -3.63 -37.98 -3.47
N ASN A 159 -4.73 -37.68 -4.16
CA ASN A 159 -4.74 -36.66 -5.20
C ASN A 159 -4.80 -35.25 -4.57
N GLN A 160 -3.68 -34.51 -4.60
CA GLN A 160 -3.60 -33.16 -4.05
C GLN A 160 -3.96 -32.04 -5.06
N VAL A 161 -4.45 -32.39 -6.25
CA VAL A 161 -4.77 -31.44 -7.33
C VAL A 161 -5.68 -30.32 -6.84
N ASP A 162 -6.69 -30.60 -6.02
CA ASP A 162 -7.67 -29.59 -5.58
C ASP A 162 -7.07 -28.53 -4.66
N ARG A 163 -6.24 -28.95 -3.68
CA ARG A 163 -5.57 -28.02 -2.75
C ARG A 163 -4.55 -27.16 -3.47
N LEU A 164 -3.73 -27.75 -4.34
CA LEU A 164 -2.81 -26.97 -5.16
C LEU A 164 -3.56 -26.05 -6.13
N GLY A 165 -4.69 -26.50 -6.66
CA GLY A 165 -5.62 -25.70 -7.46
C GLY A 165 -6.07 -24.43 -6.76
N GLN A 166 -6.49 -24.52 -5.49
CA GLN A 166 -6.88 -23.37 -4.69
C GLN A 166 -5.73 -22.38 -4.46
N LEU A 167 -4.52 -22.87 -4.12
CA LEU A 167 -3.34 -22.00 -4.00
C LEU A 167 -3.02 -21.30 -5.32
N LYS A 168 -3.03 -22.04 -6.44
CA LYS A 168 -2.81 -21.50 -7.78
C LYS A 168 -3.84 -20.41 -8.10
N GLN A 169 -5.12 -20.67 -7.88
CA GLN A 169 -6.19 -19.72 -8.13
C GLN A 169 -6.01 -18.45 -7.30
N THR A 170 -5.63 -18.59 -6.03
CA THR A 170 -5.41 -17.43 -5.16
C THR A 170 -4.30 -16.52 -5.68
N PHE A 171 -3.13 -17.07 -5.98
CA PHE A 171 -2.02 -16.27 -6.52
C PHE A 171 -2.25 -15.79 -7.96
N ALA A 172 -3.14 -16.44 -8.72
CA ALA A 172 -3.59 -15.97 -10.02
C ALA A 172 -4.50 -14.74 -9.89
N THR A 173 -5.40 -14.72 -8.89
CA THR A 173 -6.30 -13.58 -8.63
C THR A 173 -5.60 -12.31 -8.15
N LEU A 174 -4.35 -12.41 -7.68
CA LEU A 174 -3.56 -11.24 -7.27
C LEU A 174 -3.17 -10.31 -8.44
N GLY A 175 -3.43 -10.69 -9.70
CA GLY A 175 -3.36 -9.79 -10.86
C GLY A 175 -1.96 -9.42 -11.36
N ASP A 176 -1.86 -9.00 -12.63
CA ASP A 176 -0.60 -8.62 -13.31
C ASP A 176 -0.24 -7.13 -13.16
N GLY A 177 -1.20 -6.29 -12.76
CA GLY A 177 -1.09 -4.83 -12.85
C GLY A 177 -0.32 -4.15 -11.71
N ALA A 178 0.14 -4.90 -10.72
CA ALA A 178 0.66 -4.34 -9.49
C ALA A 178 2.03 -4.97 -9.21
N GLY A 179 3.05 -4.14 -8.92
CA GLY A 179 4.47 -4.53 -8.85
C GLY A 179 4.80 -5.83 -8.11
N LYS A 180 5.90 -6.47 -8.53
CA LYS A 180 6.36 -7.79 -8.06
C LYS A 180 6.70 -7.81 -6.56
N ILE A 181 6.37 -8.93 -5.89
CA ILE A 181 6.81 -9.20 -4.52
C ILE A 181 8.33 -9.39 -4.53
N THR A 182 9.02 -8.93 -3.49
CA THR A 182 10.49 -8.94 -3.49
C THR A 182 11.07 -10.35 -3.41
N SER A 183 10.58 -11.14 -2.45
CA SER A 183 11.07 -12.49 -2.17
C SER A 183 9.89 -13.43 -1.85
N ILE A 184 9.81 -14.57 -2.53
CA ILE A 184 8.81 -15.63 -2.27
C ILE A 184 9.53 -16.96 -2.07
N ALA A 185 9.33 -17.61 -0.93
CA ALA A 185 9.79 -18.98 -0.71
C ALA A 185 8.59 -19.95 -0.81
N LEU A 186 8.65 -20.93 -1.72
CA LEU A 186 7.73 -22.06 -1.69
C LEU A 186 8.27 -23.12 -0.74
N VAL A 187 7.61 -23.32 0.39
CA VAL A 187 8.00 -24.33 1.38
C VAL A 187 7.11 -25.55 1.21
N VAL A 188 7.68 -26.64 0.71
CA VAL A 188 6.99 -27.93 0.59
C VAL A 188 7.17 -28.67 1.92
N ASN A 189 6.20 -28.46 2.81
CA ASN A 189 6.17 -29.03 4.14
C ASN A 189 5.77 -30.51 4.13
N LYS A 190 6.01 -31.23 5.23
CA LYS A 190 5.73 -32.67 5.38
C LYS A 190 6.57 -33.55 4.44
N TRP A 191 7.76 -33.08 4.12
CA TRP A 191 8.67 -33.75 3.20
C TRP A 191 9.19 -35.09 3.73
N ASP A 192 9.05 -35.35 5.03
CA ASP A 192 9.29 -36.65 5.68
C ASP A 192 8.50 -37.79 5.04
N ARG A 193 7.38 -37.51 4.37
CA ARG A 193 6.60 -38.47 3.55
C ARG A 193 7.43 -39.13 2.45
N ARG A 194 8.54 -38.51 2.04
CA ARG A 194 9.45 -39.00 0.99
C ARG A 194 10.69 -39.71 1.54
N GLY A 195 10.79 -39.84 2.86
CA GLY A 195 11.89 -40.47 3.57
C GLY A 195 12.60 -39.51 4.54
N PRO A 196 13.21 -40.02 5.61
CA PRO A 196 13.82 -39.22 6.67
C PRO A 196 15.00 -38.35 6.19
N ASP A 197 15.72 -38.77 5.15
CA ASP A 197 16.89 -38.07 4.61
C ASP A 197 16.59 -37.23 3.36
N ALA A 198 15.38 -37.36 2.78
CA ALA A 198 15.04 -36.80 1.48
C ALA A 198 15.00 -35.26 1.44
N GLY A 199 14.95 -34.60 2.60
CA GLY A 199 14.84 -33.14 2.69
C GLY A 199 16.15 -32.37 2.71
N ARG A 200 17.28 -33.04 2.98
CA ARG A 200 18.59 -32.39 3.02
C ARG A 200 19.26 -32.33 1.65
N ASP A 201 18.78 -33.13 0.70
CA ASP A 201 19.30 -33.18 -0.66
C ASP A 201 18.50 -32.29 -1.61
N ARG A 202 19.11 -31.20 -2.08
CA ARG A 202 18.51 -30.33 -3.11
C ARG A 202 18.23 -31.06 -4.41
N ALA A 203 19.01 -32.09 -4.75
CA ALA A 203 18.78 -32.89 -5.94
C ALA A 203 17.46 -33.67 -5.85
N ALA A 204 17.11 -34.18 -4.66
CA ALA A 204 15.84 -34.87 -4.43
C ALA A 204 14.62 -33.93 -4.60
N VAL A 205 14.77 -32.66 -4.19
CA VAL A 205 13.74 -31.63 -4.45
C VAL A 205 13.62 -31.39 -5.95
N GLN A 206 14.72 -31.17 -6.66
CA GLN A 206 14.68 -30.93 -8.11
C GLN A 206 14.05 -32.13 -8.86
N GLN A 207 14.46 -33.35 -8.52
CA GLN A 207 13.92 -34.59 -9.09
C GLN A 207 12.41 -34.73 -8.84
N PHE A 208 11.90 -34.26 -7.70
CA PHE A 208 10.45 -34.22 -7.45
C PHE A 208 9.72 -33.38 -8.48
N PHE A 209 10.15 -32.14 -8.71
CA PHE A 209 9.46 -31.23 -9.64
C PHE A 209 9.55 -31.71 -11.09
N GLU A 210 10.59 -32.47 -11.44
CA GLU A 210 10.75 -33.11 -12.74
C GLU A 210 9.90 -34.37 -12.91
N SER A 211 9.52 -35.02 -11.80
CA SER A 211 8.66 -36.21 -11.82
C SER A 211 7.21 -35.90 -12.22
N SER A 212 6.43 -36.96 -12.49
CA SER A 212 4.99 -36.86 -12.73
C SER A 212 4.23 -36.30 -11.53
N GLU A 213 4.65 -36.64 -10.30
CA GLU A 213 4.04 -36.15 -9.05
C GLU A 213 4.25 -34.64 -8.86
N GLY A 214 5.37 -34.09 -9.35
CA GLY A 214 5.68 -32.66 -9.29
C GLY A 214 4.99 -31.82 -10.37
N LYS A 215 4.21 -32.41 -11.28
CA LYS A 215 3.59 -31.69 -12.41
C LYS A 215 2.69 -30.54 -11.95
N GLU A 216 1.85 -30.75 -10.95
CA GLU A 216 0.94 -29.72 -10.43
C GLU A 216 1.68 -28.61 -9.70
N TYR A 217 2.77 -28.98 -9.03
CA TYR A 217 3.67 -28.06 -8.36
C TYR A 217 4.39 -27.12 -9.34
N ARG A 218 4.76 -27.60 -10.54
CA ARG A 218 5.41 -26.78 -11.56
C ARG A 218 4.57 -25.57 -11.97
N GLN A 219 3.26 -25.73 -12.12
CA GLN A 219 2.37 -24.61 -12.44
C GLN A 219 2.34 -23.56 -11.31
N LEU A 220 2.28 -24.00 -10.05
CA LEU A 220 2.37 -23.11 -8.90
C LEU A 220 3.74 -22.40 -8.85
N VAL A 221 4.82 -23.12 -9.12
CA VAL A 221 6.18 -22.56 -9.19
C VAL A 221 6.29 -21.49 -10.27
N GLU A 222 5.79 -21.74 -11.47
CA GLU A 222 5.79 -20.78 -12.57
C GLU A 222 5.01 -19.52 -12.20
N LEU A 223 3.83 -19.69 -11.61
CA LEU A 223 2.99 -18.61 -11.14
C LEU A 223 3.70 -17.76 -10.06
N LEU A 224 4.21 -18.39 -9.00
CA LEU A 224 4.90 -17.68 -7.91
C LEU A 224 6.17 -16.99 -8.43
N ARG A 225 6.94 -17.65 -9.29
CA ARG A 225 8.14 -17.06 -9.92
C ARG A 225 7.79 -15.85 -10.78
N ALA A 226 6.68 -15.89 -11.54
CA ALA A 226 6.20 -14.75 -12.32
C ALA A 226 5.82 -13.54 -11.45
N ARG A 227 5.29 -13.80 -10.25
CA ARG A 227 4.87 -12.81 -9.25
C ARG A 227 6.02 -12.21 -8.44
N THR A 228 7.22 -12.76 -8.56
CA THR A 228 8.38 -12.35 -7.76
C THR A 228 9.41 -11.57 -8.58
N ALA A 229 10.18 -10.69 -7.91
CA ALA A 229 11.32 -10.01 -8.51
C ALA A 229 12.33 -11.02 -9.10
N ALA A 230 13.14 -10.60 -10.08
CA ALA A 230 14.09 -11.49 -10.73
C ALA A 230 15.03 -12.16 -9.71
N GLY A 231 15.09 -13.50 -9.76
CA GLY A 231 15.80 -14.35 -8.81
C GLY A 231 15.15 -14.48 -7.42
N GLY A 232 14.06 -13.76 -7.14
CA GLY A 232 13.45 -13.66 -5.80
C GLY A 232 12.61 -14.85 -5.40
N PHE A 233 12.67 -15.95 -6.14
CA PHE A 233 11.88 -17.13 -5.88
C PHE A 233 12.79 -18.33 -5.62
N GLU A 234 12.53 -19.08 -4.55
CA GLU A 234 13.27 -20.29 -4.18
C GLU A 234 12.32 -21.33 -3.57
N ILE A 235 12.69 -22.61 -3.68
CA ILE A 235 11.89 -23.73 -3.18
C ILE A 235 12.66 -24.44 -2.07
N PHE A 236 11.96 -24.75 -0.98
CA PHE A 236 12.52 -25.44 0.18
C PHE A 236 11.70 -26.68 0.51
N ALA A 237 12.38 -27.80 0.74
CA ALA A 237 11.78 -28.97 1.36
C ALA A 237 11.91 -28.86 2.87
N CYS A 238 10.81 -29.11 3.57
CA CYS A 238 10.72 -28.93 5.01
C CYS A 238 9.91 -30.05 5.64
N SER A 239 10.27 -30.46 6.84
CA SER A 239 9.39 -31.22 7.72
C SER A 239 9.36 -30.60 9.11
N ALA A 240 8.20 -30.07 9.49
CA ALA A 240 7.95 -29.53 10.82
C ALA A 240 8.23 -30.57 11.93
N PHE A 241 7.97 -31.85 11.68
CA PHE A 241 8.04 -32.89 12.71
C PHE A 241 9.19 -33.87 12.52
N GLY A 242 9.80 -33.92 11.34
CA GLY A 242 10.56 -35.09 10.93
C GLY A 242 9.60 -36.28 10.83
N LYS A 243 9.96 -37.42 11.43
CA LYS A 243 9.06 -38.59 11.47
C LYS A 243 7.75 -38.23 12.20
N SER A 244 6.62 -38.42 11.53
CA SER A 244 5.28 -38.17 12.07
C SER A 244 4.46 -39.46 12.19
N GLU A 245 3.52 -39.47 13.13
CA GLU A 245 2.52 -40.53 13.34
C GLU A 245 1.11 -39.94 13.28
N GLY A 246 0.11 -40.74 12.92
CA GLY A 246 -1.29 -40.32 12.87
C GLY A 246 -2.07 -40.86 11.67
N ASN A 247 -3.40 -40.85 11.76
CA ASN A 247 -4.31 -41.24 10.68
C ASN A 247 -5.06 -40.01 10.12
N SER A 248 -5.96 -40.21 9.15
CA SER A 248 -6.74 -39.13 8.54
C SER A 248 -7.66 -38.39 9.51
N GLU A 249 -8.03 -39.01 10.63
CA GLU A 249 -8.97 -38.46 11.62
C GLU A 249 -8.25 -37.64 12.70
N THR A 250 -7.13 -38.12 13.21
CA THR A 250 -6.35 -37.43 14.27
C THR A 250 -5.40 -36.37 13.72
N GLY A 251 -5.08 -36.45 12.41
CA GLY A 251 -4.02 -35.68 11.79
C GLY A 251 -2.62 -36.17 12.18
N GLU A 252 -1.61 -35.62 11.51
CA GLU A 252 -0.19 -35.95 11.76
C GLU A 252 0.31 -35.18 12.99
N VAL A 253 1.00 -35.90 13.88
CA VAL A 253 1.66 -35.38 15.09
C VAL A 253 3.11 -35.88 15.15
N PRO A 254 4.03 -35.16 15.82
CA PRO A 254 5.44 -35.55 15.88
C PRO A 254 5.65 -36.80 16.74
N VAL A 255 6.58 -37.66 16.32
CA VAL A 255 7.08 -38.74 17.19
C VAL A 255 8.18 -38.18 18.09
N LEU A 256 7.84 -37.94 19.36
CA LEU A 256 8.79 -37.40 20.34
C LEU A 256 9.72 -38.50 20.86
N THR A 257 10.83 -38.75 20.17
CA THR A 257 11.85 -39.74 20.56
C THR A 257 12.94 -39.18 21.51
N GLY A 258 12.83 -37.92 21.92
CA GLY A 258 13.80 -37.24 22.79
C GLY A 258 13.42 -35.79 23.12
N ALA A 259 14.39 -35.01 23.60
CA ALA A 259 14.18 -33.61 24.00
C ALA A 259 14.09 -32.63 22.82
N SER A 260 14.47 -33.06 21.61
CA SER A 260 14.53 -32.24 20.40
C SER A 260 13.72 -32.88 19.28
N LEU A 261 12.98 -32.08 18.52
CA LEU A 261 12.27 -32.55 17.34
C LEU A 261 13.26 -32.90 16.21
N PRO A 262 13.04 -34.00 15.48
CA PRO A 262 13.86 -34.36 14.31
C PRO A 262 13.43 -33.56 13.06
N SER A 263 12.99 -32.31 13.25
CA SER A 263 12.64 -31.39 12.18
C SER A 263 13.84 -31.10 11.28
N PHE A 264 13.56 -30.72 10.03
CA PHE A 264 14.58 -30.25 9.10
C PHE A 264 13.98 -29.23 8.14
N GLY A 265 14.81 -28.32 7.61
CA GLY A 265 14.37 -27.37 6.60
C GLY A 265 13.54 -26.21 7.16
N LEU A 266 13.51 -25.97 8.48
CA LEU A 266 12.63 -24.97 9.09
C LEU A 266 13.16 -23.56 8.86
N GLU A 267 14.47 -23.39 8.94
CA GLU A 267 15.19 -22.14 9.09
C GLU A 267 15.65 -21.58 7.74
N GLU A 268 15.88 -22.45 6.77
CA GLU A 268 16.44 -22.15 5.46
C GLU A 268 15.59 -21.13 4.69
N PRO A 269 14.25 -21.21 4.65
CA PRO A 269 13.43 -20.19 4.00
C PRO A 269 13.64 -18.79 4.60
N PHE A 270 13.75 -18.70 5.92
CA PHE A 270 13.95 -17.43 6.64
C PHE A 270 15.33 -16.86 6.38
N LEU A 271 16.38 -17.67 6.52
CA LEU A 271 17.76 -17.26 6.29
C LEU A 271 17.97 -16.80 4.85
N TRP A 272 17.41 -17.54 3.89
CA TRP A 272 17.47 -17.16 2.47
C TRP A 272 16.77 -15.83 2.20
N ALA A 273 15.53 -15.65 2.67
CA ALA A 273 14.77 -14.43 2.44
C ALA A 273 15.43 -13.22 3.13
N ALA A 274 15.86 -13.36 4.38
CA ALA A 274 16.55 -12.32 5.13
C ALA A 274 17.87 -11.90 4.46
N ARG A 275 18.69 -12.88 4.06
CA ARG A 275 19.93 -12.61 3.33
C ARG A 275 19.68 -11.88 2.02
N ARG A 276 18.64 -12.29 1.28
CA ARG A 276 18.30 -11.70 0.00
C ARG A 276 17.87 -10.24 0.15
N GLU A 277 17.01 -9.95 1.10
CA GLU A 277 16.56 -8.58 1.37
C GLU A 277 17.70 -7.70 1.84
N TRP A 278 18.58 -8.24 2.68
CA TRP A 278 19.81 -7.57 3.07
C TRP A 278 20.69 -7.22 1.86
N ILE A 279 20.91 -8.17 0.94
CA ILE A 279 21.65 -7.95 -0.32
C ILE A 279 20.97 -6.87 -1.17
N ARG A 280 19.64 -6.90 -1.31
CA ARG A 280 18.91 -5.88 -2.09
C ARG A 280 19.05 -4.49 -1.47
N HIS A 281 18.95 -4.38 -0.15
CA HIS A 281 19.18 -3.12 0.56
C HIS A 281 20.58 -2.59 0.28
N LEU A 282 21.58 -3.47 0.29
CA LEU A 282 22.95 -3.13 -0.05
C LEU A 282 23.10 -2.67 -1.51
N ASP A 283 22.53 -3.38 -2.47
CA ASP A 283 22.56 -3.01 -3.88
C ASP A 283 21.94 -1.63 -4.11
N ALA A 284 20.86 -1.30 -3.40
CA ALA A 284 20.24 0.02 -3.44
C ALA A 284 21.16 1.12 -2.90
N GLU A 285 21.90 0.88 -1.80
CA GLU A 285 22.91 1.81 -1.28
C GLU A 285 24.09 1.97 -2.26
N VAL A 286 24.59 0.87 -2.83
CA VAL A 286 25.67 0.88 -3.82
C VAL A 286 25.23 1.62 -5.09
N LYS A 287 23.99 1.45 -5.55
CA LYS A 287 23.45 2.16 -6.71
C LYS A 287 23.32 3.66 -6.43
N LYS A 288 22.83 4.06 -5.25
CA LYS A 288 22.81 5.47 -4.81
C LYS A 288 24.22 6.07 -4.80
N PHE A 289 25.21 5.29 -4.36
CA PHE A 289 26.61 5.71 -4.41
C PHE A 289 27.08 5.91 -5.86
N LYS A 290 26.87 4.93 -6.75
CA LYS A 290 27.25 5.03 -8.17
C LYS A 290 26.57 6.22 -8.86
N THR A 291 25.29 6.48 -8.65
CA THR A 291 24.59 7.62 -9.26
C THR A 291 25.05 8.97 -8.70
N SER A 292 25.27 9.07 -7.38
CA SER A 292 25.81 10.29 -6.76
C SER A 292 27.22 10.64 -7.24
N ALA A 293 28.02 9.64 -7.63
CA ALA A 293 29.36 9.83 -8.17
C ALA A 293 29.39 10.45 -9.59
N HIS A 294 28.26 10.48 -10.31
CA HIS A 294 28.21 10.96 -11.70
C HIS A 294 27.89 12.45 -11.87
N SER A 295 27.47 13.17 -10.82
CA SER A 295 27.12 14.61 -10.94
C SER A 295 28.37 15.50 -11.14
N PRO A 296 28.52 16.20 -12.29
CA PRO A 296 29.72 16.96 -12.63
C PRO A 296 30.02 18.15 -11.68
N TRP A 297 28.97 18.82 -11.19
CA TRP A 297 29.10 19.99 -10.33
C TRP A 297 29.40 19.63 -8.87
N LEU A 298 28.82 18.53 -8.37
CA LEU A 298 29.09 17.98 -7.03
C LEU A 298 30.51 17.39 -6.89
N LYS A 299 31.16 17.01 -8.00
CA LYS A 299 32.56 16.53 -8.04
C LYS A 299 33.59 17.59 -7.61
N PHE A 300 33.22 18.87 -7.55
CA PHE A 300 34.16 19.96 -7.28
C PHE A 300 34.08 20.51 -5.85
N TRP A 301 32.92 20.46 -5.18
CA TRP A 301 32.70 21.20 -3.92
C TRP A 301 32.28 20.37 -2.68
N HIS A 302 31.94 19.08 -2.80
CA HIS A 302 31.50 18.29 -1.63
C HIS A 302 32.64 17.44 -1.04
N PRO A 303 32.72 17.24 0.30
CA PRO A 303 33.66 16.32 0.95
C PRO A 303 33.29 14.85 0.71
N PHE A 304 33.32 14.41 -0.55
CA PHE A 304 33.02 13.04 -0.99
C PHE A 304 34.00 12.00 -0.44
N ILE A 305 35.16 12.42 0.07
CA ILE A 305 36.12 11.57 0.79
C ILE A 305 35.44 10.86 1.98
N LEU A 306 34.52 11.53 2.68
CA LEU A 306 33.81 10.95 3.82
C LEU A 306 32.75 9.93 3.39
N HIS A 307 32.16 10.10 2.21
CA HIS A 307 31.09 9.23 1.71
C HIS A 307 31.65 7.93 1.09
N SER A 308 32.73 8.01 0.31
CA SER A 308 33.42 6.80 -0.20
C SER A 308 34.03 5.97 0.93
N ALA A 309 34.56 6.62 1.97
CA ALA A 309 35.01 5.95 3.19
C ALA A 309 33.85 5.29 3.95
N LYS A 310 32.66 5.92 4.00
CA LYS A 310 31.47 5.32 4.62
C LYS A 310 31.04 4.05 3.87
N VAL A 311 30.96 4.11 2.54
CA VAL A 311 30.59 2.96 1.70
C VAL A 311 31.65 1.85 1.78
N ALA A 312 32.94 2.19 1.77
CA ALA A 312 34.00 1.19 1.95
C ALA A 312 33.95 0.55 3.35
N ARG A 313 33.66 1.32 4.41
CA ARG A 313 33.47 0.77 5.76
C ARG A 313 32.24 -0.12 5.85
N GLN A 314 31.13 0.26 5.22
CA GLN A 314 29.93 -0.57 5.13
C GLN A 314 30.24 -1.87 4.36
N ALA A 315 30.87 -1.79 3.19
CA ALA A 315 31.26 -2.95 2.39
C ALA A 315 32.25 -3.88 3.13
N VAL A 316 33.24 -3.34 3.84
CA VAL A 316 34.17 -4.12 4.68
C VAL A 316 33.45 -4.78 5.84
N ALA A 317 32.51 -4.08 6.49
CA ALA A 317 31.68 -4.66 7.55
C ALA A 317 30.74 -5.74 7.02
N LEU A 318 30.38 -5.68 5.74
CA LEU A 318 29.53 -6.66 5.06
C LEU A 318 30.30 -7.86 4.53
N ARG A 319 31.62 -7.74 4.36
CA ARG A 319 32.49 -8.81 3.85
C ARG A 319 32.37 -10.13 4.62
N PRO A 320 32.31 -10.16 5.97
CA PRO A 320 32.09 -11.40 6.73
C PRO A 320 30.68 -11.99 6.54
N HIS A 321 29.74 -11.19 6.03
CA HIS A 321 28.32 -11.56 5.88
C HIS A 321 27.96 -12.09 4.50
N LEU A 322 28.91 -12.10 3.56
CA LEU A 322 28.71 -12.60 2.21
C LEU A 322 29.24 -14.03 2.16
N LEU A 323 28.45 -14.94 1.58
CA LEU A 323 28.97 -16.24 1.23
C LEU A 323 30.12 -16.07 0.22
N PRO A 324 31.27 -16.73 0.45
CA PRO A 324 32.33 -16.84 -0.56
C PRO A 324 31.72 -17.34 -1.87
N ASP A 325 32.19 -16.81 -3.01
CA ASP A 325 31.77 -17.22 -4.37
C ASP A 325 30.40 -16.75 -4.87
N THR A 326 29.75 -15.79 -4.21
CA THR A 326 28.55 -15.15 -4.78
C THR A 326 28.92 -14.01 -5.74
N GLN A 327 28.16 -13.85 -6.83
CA GLN A 327 28.29 -12.70 -7.74
C GLN A 327 28.20 -11.35 -6.99
N HIS A 328 27.46 -11.32 -5.88
CA HIS A 328 27.36 -10.17 -4.99
C HIS A 328 28.66 -9.89 -4.21
N ALA A 329 29.37 -10.92 -3.74
CA ALA A 329 30.69 -10.73 -3.14
C ALA A 329 31.68 -10.10 -4.14
N ALA A 330 31.64 -10.54 -5.40
CA ALA A 330 32.44 -9.94 -6.48
C ALA A 330 32.06 -8.47 -6.74
N GLN A 331 30.77 -8.14 -6.79
CA GLN A 331 30.29 -6.75 -6.97
C GLN A 331 30.68 -5.84 -5.80
N ILE A 332 30.73 -6.37 -4.58
CA ILE A 332 31.12 -5.61 -3.38
C ILE A 332 32.63 -5.42 -3.35
N GLU A 333 33.43 -6.42 -3.74
CA GLU A 333 34.88 -6.26 -3.96
C GLU A 333 35.18 -5.26 -5.09
N GLU A 334 34.40 -5.28 -6.17
CA GLU A 334 34.48 -4.29 -7.25
C GLU A 334 34.13 -2.88 -6.73
N ALA A 335 33.08 -2.73 -5.93
CA ALA A 335 32.72 -1.45 -5.32
C ALA A 335 33.79 -0.95 -4.32
N MET A 336 34.40 -1.86 -3.54
CA MET A 336 35.50 -1.54 -2.62
C MET A 336 36.76 -1.11 -3.36
N SER A 337 37.15 -1.83 -4.42
CA SER A 337 38.30 -1.47 -5.25
C SER A 337 38.06 -0.16 -5.99
N ALA A 338 36.88 0.05 -6.57
CA ALA A 338 36.49 1.33 -7.20
C ALA A 338 36.51 2.49 -6.19
N SER A 339 36.04 2.27 -4.96
CA SER A 339 36.10 3.27 -3.90
C SER A 339 37.54 3.61 -3.50
N ARG A 340 38.43 2.61 -3.37
CA ARG A 340 39.87 2.82 -3.10
C ARG A 340 40.55 3.61 -4.22
N VAL A 341 40.33 3.23 -5.48
CA VAL A 341 40.91 3.91 -6.64
C VAL A 341 40.40 5.36 -6.71
N THR A 342 39.11 5.58 -6.47
CA THR A 342 38.51 6.93 -6.44
C THR A 342 39.10 7.76 -5.31
N TRP A 343 39.28 7.18 -4.12
CA TRP A 343 39.90 7.87 -2.98
C TRP A 343 41.36 8.25 -3.26
N LEU A 344 42.15 7.34 -3.84
CA LEU A 344 43.54 7.58 -4.25
C LEU A 344 43.64 8.68 -5.31
N THR A 345 42.90 8.54 -6.42
CA THR A 345 42.91 9.54 -7.50
C THR A 345 42.47 10.92 -7.03
N ARG A 346 41.48 11.01 -6.14
CA ARG A 346 41.03 12.29 -5.58
C ARG A 346 42.01 12.87 -4.57
N SER A 347 42.68 12.05 -3.76
CA SER A 347 43.75 12.51 -2.88
C SER A 347 44.92 13.09 -3.68
N VAL A 348 45.28 12.44 -4.79
CA VAL A 348 46.29 12.93 -5.75
C VAL A 348 45.81 14.23 -6.43
N GLN A 349 44.55 14.30 -6.85
CA GLN A 349 43.99 15.50 -7.46
C GLN A 349 43.96 16.68 -6.48
N VAL A 350 43.52 16.48 -5.23
CA VAL A 350 43.55 17.50 -4.18
C VAL A 350 44.98 17.97 -3.95
N PHE A 351 45.93 17.02 -3.84
CA PHE A 351 47.35 17.35 -3.71
C PHE A 351 47.88 18.17 -4.89
N LEU A 352 47.58 17.77 -6.13
CA LEU A 352 47.96 18.51 -7.34
C LEU A 352 47.30 19.88 -7.43
N SER A 353 46.03 20.01 -7.03
CA SER A 353 45.33 21.30 -6.96
C SER A 353 45.93 22.20 -5.89
N PHE A 354 46.31 21.66 -4.73
CA PHE A 354 47.06 22.39 -3.72
C PHE A 354 48.43 22.82 -4.25
N LEU A 355 49.14 21.95 -4.95
CA LEU A 355 50.43 22.25 -5.57
C LEU A 355 50.30 23.36 -6.63
N LEU A 356 49.30 23.27 -7.51
CA LEU A 356 49.03 24.28 -8.52
C LEU A 356 48.59 25.60 -7.89
N ALA A 357 47.69 25.57 -6.90
CA ALA A 357 47.31 26.75 -6.14
C ALA A 357 48.51 27.38 -5.45
N PHE A 358 49.43 26.58 -4.90
CA PHE A 358 50.66 27.05 -4.29
C PHE A 358 51.61 27.69 -5.32
N VAL A 359 51.74 27.11 -6.52
CA VAL A 359 52.54 27.68 -7.62
C VAL A 359 51.92 28.98 -8.14
N VAL A 360 50.62 29.00 -8.40
CA VAL A 360 49.88 30.19 -8.86
C VAL A 360 49.94 31.29 -7.80
N TRP A 361 49.75 30.94 -6.53
CA TRP A 361 49.89 31.86 -5.42
C TRP A 361 51.33 32.38 -5.30
N GLY A 362 52.33 31.54 -5.49
CA GLY A 362 53.74 31.95 -5.57
C GLY A 362 54.02 32.92 -6.72
N LEU A 363 53.45 32.70 -7.90
CA LEU A 363 53.58 33.59 -9.06
C LEU A 363 52.84 34.92 -8.84
N LEU A 364 51.61 34.87 -8.31
CA LEU A 364 50.80 36.06 -8.01
C LEU A 364 51.42 36.91 -6.91
N THR A 365 52.02 36.29 -5.88
CA THR A 365 52.74 37.04 -4.84
C THR A 365 54.00 37.70 -5.41
N LEU A 366 54.72 37.04 -6.33
CA LEU A 366 55.89 37.61 -7.00
C LEU A 366 55.55 38.81 -7.88
N THR A 367 54.48 38.71 -8.67
CA THR A 367 54.01 39.83 -9.52
C THR A 367 53.41 40.96 -8.69
N ALA A 368 52.60 40.64 -7.68
CA ALA A 368 52.03 41.64 -6.78
C ALA A 368 53.13 42.37 -5.99
N ASP A 369 54.16 41.69 -5.52
CA ASP A 369 55.28 42.33 -4.82
C ASP A 369 56.14 43.18 -5.77
N ALA A 370 56.36 42.74 -7.01
CA ALA A 370 57.05 43.55 -8.03
C ALA A 370 56.26 44.84 -8.37
N ILE A 371 54.94 44.73 -8.56
CA ILE A 371 54.06 45.88 -8.82
C ILE A 371 54.02 46.80 -7.60
N LYS A 372 53.86 46.26 -6.39
CA LYS A 372 53.82 47.04 -5.14
C LYS A 372 55.17 47.70 -4.82
N ARG A 373 56.29 47.16 -5.28
CA ARG A 373 57.62 47.79 -5.12
C ARG A 373 57.78 49.02 -6.01
N SER A 374 57.16 49.04 -7.19
CA SER A 374 57.38 50.09 -8.20
C SER A 374 57.10 51.52 -7.70
N PRO A 375 56.01 51.81 -6.95
CA PRO A 375 55.75 53.15 -6.41
C PRO A 375 56.75 53.59 -5.34
N HIS A 376 57.36 52.65 -4.62
CA HIS A 376 58.30 52.94 -3.52
C HIS A 376 59.73 53.08 -4.01
N LYS A 377 60.02 52.63 -5.24
CA LYS A 377 61.36 52.67 -5.84
C LYS A 377 61.99 54.08 -5.81
N PRO A 378 61.30 55.18 -6.13
CA PRO A 378 61.88 56.53 -6.07
C PRO A 378 62.26 56.95 -4.64
N ALA A 379 61.50 56.56 -3.61
CA ALA A 379 61.86 56.84 -2.23
C ALA A 379 63.05 55.99 -1.78
N ILE A 380 63.06 54.70 -2.14
CA ILE A 380 64.15 53.75 -1.83
C ILE A 380 65.46 54.16 -2.50
N THR A 381 65.44 54.70 -3.71
CA THR A 381 66.64 55.18 -4.41
C THR A 381 67.01 56.64 -4.07
N GLY A 382 66.27 57.28 -3.16
CA GLY A 382 66.53 58.65 -2.72
C GLY A 382 66.17 59.75 -3.73
N GLN A 383 65.33 59.45 -4.73
CA GLN A 383 64.86 60.41 -5.75
C GLN A 383 63.70 61.29 -5.26
N THR A 384 63.04 60.95 -4.15
CA THR A 384 62.06 61.81 -3.47
C THR A 384 62.32 61.81 -1.96
N ASN A 385 62.23 63.00 -1.35
CA ASN A 385 62.31 63.20 0.10
C ASN A 385 60.93 63.52 0.72
N GLU A 386 59.85 63.33 -0.03
CA GLU A 386 58.51 63.55 0.48
C GLU A 386 58.21 62.56 1.62
N SER A 387 57.97 63.09 2.83
CA SER A 387 57.85 62.28 4.06
C SER A 387 56.83 61.14 3.93
N ALA A 388 55.71 61.37 3.24
CA ALA A 388 54.69 60.35 2.99
C ALA A 388 55.20 59.20 2.09
N ALA A 389 56.03 59.50 1.08
CA ALA A 389 56.59 58.50 0.17
C ALA A 389 57.69 57.66 0.86
N VAL A 390 58.52 58.30 1.70
CA VAL A 390 59.53 57.64 2.53
C VAL A 390 58.87 56.73 3.58
N ASP A 391 57.80 57.20 4.23
CA ASP A 391 57.03 56.42 5.19
C ASP A 391 56.37 55.19 4.56
N ALA A 392 55.77 55.37 3.39
CA ALA A 392 55.16 54.28 2.64
C ALA A 392 56.20 53.22 2.22
N ALA A 393 57.41 53.65 1.82
CA ALA A 393 58.51 52.75 1.47
C ALA A 393 59.05 51.97 2.68
N ILE A 394 59.19 52.62 3.84
CA ILE A 394 59.61 51.97 5.10
C ILE A 394 58.57 50.93 5.55
N VAL A 395 57.28 51.30 5.55
CA VAL A 395 56.20 50.36 5.91
C VAL A 395 56.19 49.17 4.97
N TRP A 396 56.39 49.39 3.66
CA TRP A 396 56.48 48.32 2.68
C TRP A 396 57.68 47.40 2.93
N LEU A 397 58.89 47.94 3.11
CA LEU A 397 60.11 47.16 3.37
C LEU A 397 60.04 46.36 4.67
N ARG A 398 59.48 46.95 5.73
CA ARG A 398 59.29 46.27 7.01
C ARG A 398 58.27 45.14 6.91
N ASN A 399 57.15 45.39 6.23
CA ASN A 399 56.16 44.35 5.96
C ASN A 399 56.72 43.25 5.05
N PHE A 400 57.66 43.57 4.15
CA PHE A 400 58.37 42.58 3.34
C PHE A 400 59.32 41.72 4.21
N GLN A 401 60.03 42.33 5.17
CA GLN A 401 60.93 41.63 6.10
C GLN A 401 60.17 40.76 7.12
N ASP A 402 59.04 41.25 7.65
CA ASP A 402 58.20 40.57 8.64
C ASP A 402 57.35 39.43 8.03
N ARG A 403 57.23 39.35 6.70
CA ARG A 403 56.51 38.24 6.07
C ARG A 403 57.26 36.93 6.31
N ASN A 404 56.62 36.06 7.10
CA ASN A 404 57.07 34.70 7.36
C ASN A 404 57.45 33.99 6.05
N PHE A 405 58.54 33.20 6.08
CA PHE A 405 59.10 32.47 4.94
C PHE A 405 58.04 31.74 4.08
N PHE A 406 56.98 31.25 4.73
CA PHE A 406 55.87 30.57 4.08
C PHE A 406 55.03 31.43 3.12
N TRP A 407 55.00 32.76 3.28
CA TRP A 407 54.10 33.64 2.52
C TRP A 407 54.68 34.20 1.21
N SER A 408 56.00 34.08 0.98
CA SER A 408 56.62 34.55 -0.26
C SER A 408 58.04 33.98 -0.50
N PRO A 409 58.23 32.66 -0.58
CA PRO A 409 59.55 32.06 -0.77
C PRO A 409 60.24 32.54 -2.06
N LEU A 410 59.47 32.83 -3.12
CA LEU A 410 60.00 33.29 -4.40
C LEU A 410 60.29 34.81 -4.43
N SER A 411 59.60 35.65 -3.64
CA SER A 411 59.84 37.11 -3.68
C SER A 411 61.23 37.50 -3.13
N ARG A 412 61.86 36.62 -2.34
CA ARG A 412 63.25 36.76 -1.87
C ARG A 412 64.29 36.60 -2.98
N LEU A 413 63.91 36.10 -4.16
CA LEU A 413 64.77 36.12 -5.35
C LEU A 413 64.90 37.54 -5.95
N VAL A 414 63.98 38.46 -5.64
CA VAL A 414 63.92 39.82 -6.22
C VAL A 414 64.51 40.89 -5.29
N LEU A 415 64.43 40.68 -3.97
CA LEU A 415 65.08 41.52 -2.97
C LEU A 415 65.46 40.61 -1.79
N SER A 416 66.77 40.47 -1.52
CA SER A 416 67.20 39.62 -0.41
C SER A 416 66.78 40.26 0.92
N SER A 417 66.60 39.45 1.96
CA SER A 417 66.30 39.98 3.30
C SER A 417 67.43 40.84 3.86
N GLY A 418 68.66 40.67 3.36
CA GLY A 418 69.80 41.53 3.68
C GLY A 418 69.63 42.92 3.09
N ASP A 419 69.40 43.00 1.78
CA ASP A 419 69.27 44.27 1.05
C ASP A 419 68.04 45.07 1.52
N ALA A 420 66.92 44.39 1.80
CA ALA A 420 65.73 45.03 2.35
C ALA A 420 65.99 45.64 3.73
N ARG A 421 66.79 44.97 4.57
CA ARG A 421 67.14 45.44 5.92
C ARG A 421 68.11 46.62 5.85
N GLU A 422 69.05 46.61 4.92
CA GLU A 422 69.96 47.73 4.68
C GLU A 422 69.22 48.96 4.16
N GLN A 423 68.33 48.79 3.17
CA GLN A 423 67.47 49.87 2.65
C GLN A 423 66.49 50.39 3.72
N LEU A 424 65.98 49.52 4.59
CA LEU A 424 65.14 49.91 5.72
C LEU A 424 65.94 50.74 6.73
N LEU A 425 67.18 50.35 7.04
CA LEU A 425 68.06 51.11 7.95
C LEU A 425 68.40 52.49 7.38
N GLU A 426 68.68 52.59 6.08
CA GLU A 426 68.97 53.88 5.43
C GLU A 426 67.74 54.80 5.41
N LEU A 427 66.56 54.28 5.04
CA LEU A 427 65.33 55.08 5.01
C LEU A 427 64.83 55.44 6.41
N SER A 428 64.94 54.53 7.39
CA SER A 428 64.56 54.80 8.78
C SER A 428 65.48 55.83 9.43
N ALA A 429 66.76 55.90 9.06
CA ALA A 429 67.65 56.99 9.42
C ALA A 429 67.19 58.33 8.83
N ARG A 430 66.83 58.38 7.53
CA ARG A 430 66.26 59.60 6.89
C ARG A 430 64.93 60.04 7.50
N ARG A 431 64.10 59.10 7.94
CA ARG A 431 62.80 59.38 8.58
C ARG A 431 62.92 59.90 10.00
N SER A 432 64.01 59.59 10.72
CA SER A 432 64.18 59.96 12.12
C SER A 432 64.22 61.48 12.40
N GLU A 433 64.22 62.30 11.34
CA GLU A 433 64.07 63.76 11.41
C GLU A 433 62.61 64.25 11.48
N VAL A 434 61.59 63.41 11.22
CA VAL A 434 60.17 63.78 11.31
C VAL A 434 59.51 63.12 12.51
N LYS A 435 59.33 63.90 13.59
CA LYS A 435 58.66 63.44 14.81
C LYS A 435 57.14 63.35 14.62
N PRO A 436 56.48 62.26 15.07
CA PRO A 436 55.02 62.19 15.08
C PRO A 436 54.47 63.21 16.07
N ASN A 437 53.51 64.02 15.62
CA ASN A 437 52.92 65.11 16.39
C ASN A 437 51.84 64.57 17.34
N ASP A 438 52.00 64.80 18.65
CA ASP A 438 51.05 64.36 19.69
C ASP A 438 49.65 64.99 19.51
N ASP A 439 49.55 66.12 18.80
CA ASP A 439 48.29 66.82 18.51
C ASP A 439 47.27 65.97 17.71
N GLN A 440 47.75 65.05 16.87
CA GLN A 440 46.86 64.23 16.03
C GLN A 440 46.16 63.13 16.85
N MET A 441 46.79 62.66 17.93
CA MET A 441 46.18 61.69 18.85
C MET A 441 45.04 62.31 19.65
N GLU A 442 45.19 63.56 20.07
CA GLU A 442 44.16 64.26 20.84
C GLU A 442 42.93 64.54 19.96
N LYS A 443 43.16 64.97 18.71
CA LYS A 443 42.09 65.13 17.71
C LYS A 443 41.28 63.85 17.50
N TRP A 444 41.92 62.70 17.40
CA TRP A 444 41.19 61.44 17.23
C TRP A 444 40.46 60.98 18.49
N ARG A 445 40.98 61.28 19.69
CA ARG A 445 40.23 61.01 20.92
C ARG A 445 38.97 61.88 20.98
N GLU A 446 39.03 63.15 20.58
CA GLU A 446 37.85 64.02 20.45
C GLU A 446 36.86 63.51 19.38
N GLU A 447 37.34 63.11 18.21
CA GLU A 447 36.52 62.54 17.15
C GLU A 447 35.89 61.20 17.57
N LEU A 448 36.61 60.38 18.34
CA LEU A 448 36.08 59.15 18.91
C LEU A 448 34.94 59.43 19.89
N ILE A 449 35.09 60.44 20.76
CA ILE A 449 34.04 60.84 21.72
C ILE A 449 32.79 61.35 20.99
N THR A 450 32.98 62.16 19.94
CA THR A 450 31.89 62.80 19.20
C THR A 450 31.20 61.91 18.16
N ALA A 451 31.84 60.81 17.72
CA ALA A 451 31.26 59.88 16.78
C ALA A 451 29.98 59.21 17.34
N LYS A 452 28.85 59.43 16.64
CA LYS A 452 27.52 58.95 17.04
C LYS A 452 27.09 57.65 16.34
N ASP A 453 27.66 57.33 15.18
CA ASP A 453 27.28 56.17 14.37
C ASP A 453 28.48 55.26 14.01
N VAL A 454 28.20 54.06 13.51
CA VAL A 454 29.22 53.08 13.13
C VAL A 454 30.07 53.55 11.95
N THR A 455 29.54 54.39 11.06
CA THR A 455 30.24 54.89 9.87
C THR A 455 31.38 55.83 10.24
N ALA A 456 31.14 56.76 11.17
CA ALA A 456 32.15 57.66 11.70
C ALA A 456 33.26 56.89 12.44
N LEU A 457 32.90 55.86 13.21
CA LEU A 457 33.87 54.99 13.91
C LEU A 457 34.69 54.13 12.94
N LEU A 458 34.10 53.65 11.85
CA LEU A 458 34.81 52.91 10.81
C LEU A 458 35.80 53.79 10.04
N LYS A 459 35.43 55.04 9.79
CA LYS A 459 36.33 56.05 9.20
C LYS A 459 37.55 56.25 10.11
N LEU A 460 37.32 56.50 11.41
CA LEU A 460 38.39 56.59 12.41
C LEU A 460 39.24 55.33 12.50
N GLN A 461 38.62 54.15 12.39
CA GLN A 461 39.34 52.88 12.39
C GLN A 461 40.28 52.77 11.18
N ASN A 462 39.83 53.18 10.00
CA ASN A 462 40.64 53.14 8.79
C ASN A 462 41.76 54.18 8.83
N GLU A 463 41.50 55.38 9.33
CA GLU A 463 42.52 56.41 9.54
C GLU A 463 43.57 55.94 10.56
N SER A 464 43.16 55.31 11.66
CA SER A 464 44.08 54.71 12.64
C SER A 464 44.91 53.54 12.08
N LYS A 465 44.49 52.90 10.99
CA LYS A 465 45.27 51.83 10.33
C LYS A 465 46.37 52.40 9.43
N THR A 466 46.17 53.62 8.89
CA THR A 466 47.15 54.27 8.02
C THR A 466 48.38 54.80 8.74
N LEU A 467 48.37 54.82 10.08
CA LEU A 467 49.57 55.16 10.83
C LEU A 467 50.66 54.11 10.62
N PRO A 468 51.86 54.51 10.14
CA PRO A 468 53.01 53.64 10.10
C PRO A 468 53.26 53.06 11.49
N LYS A 469 53.56 51.75 11.57
CA LYS A 469 54.04 51.09 12.81
C LYS A 469 55.20 51.93 13.33
N ALA A 470 54.95 52.84 14.28
CA ALA A 470 55.84 53.94 14.55
C ALA A 470 57.18 53.41 15.09
N GLU A 471 58.15 53.33 14.19
CA GLU A 471 59.47 52.72 14.43
C GLU A 471 60.37 53.66 15.24
N GLY A 472 59.92 54.89 15.49
CA GLY A 472 60.51 55.86 16.42
C GLY A 472 59.56 56.41 17.49
N ALA A 473 58.35 55.84 17.66
CA ALA A 473 57.47 56.27 18.75
C ALA A 473 58.01 55.82 20.11
N THR A 474 57.90 56.71 21.11
CA THR A 474 58.23 56.36 22.49
C THR A 474 57.32 55.23 22.97
N ARG A 475 57.77 54.47 23.99
CA ARG A 475 56.97 53.41 24.61
C ARG A 475 55.60 53.93 25.09
N GLU A 476 55.56 55.19 25.50
CA GLU A 476 54.35 55.87 25.94
C GLU A 476 53.37 56.16 24.79
N GLN A 477 53.86 56.65 23.65
CA GLN A 477 53.03 56.89 22.46
C GLN A 477 52.42 55.59 21.91
N LYS A 478 53.18 54.49 21.90
CA LYS A 478 52.66 53.17 21.52
C LYS A 478 51.55 52.71 22.45
N ARG A 479 51.74 52.87 23.77
CA ARG A 479 50.70 52.56 24.76
C ARG A 479 49.43 53.39 24.53
N LYS A 480 49.55 54.72 24.35
CA LYS A 480 48.41 55.61 24.08
C LYS A 480 47.64 55.22 22.81
N PHE A 481 48.33 54.69 21.80
CA PHE A 481 47.73 54.25 20.56
C PHE A 481 47.01 52.91 20.65
N ASP A 482 47.60 51.95 21.39
CA ASP A 482 46.94 50.67 21.68
C ASP A 482 45.71 50.88 22.57
N GLU A 483 45.79 51.79 23.55
CA GLU A 483 44.65 52.24 24.36
C GLU A 483 43.55 52.83 23.47
N PHE A 484 43.87 53.79 22.59
CA PHE A 484 42.91 54.36 21.65
C PHE A 484 42.27 53.31 20.73
N ARG A 485 43.04 52.37 20.19
CA ARG A 485 42.50 51.30 19.33
C ARG A 485 41.59 50.36 20.10
N THR A 486 41.87 50.13 21.38
CA THR A 486 41.02 49.32 22.27
C THR A 486 39.72 50.06 22.56
N GLU A 487 39.78 51.34 22.94
CA GLU A 487 38.61 52.22 23.14
C GLU A 487 37.74 52.32 21.87
N LEU A 488 38.37 52.50 20.70
CA LEU A 488 37.68 52.57 19.41
C LEU A 488 37.00 51.25 19.05
N ARG A 489 37.65 50.10 19.28
CA ARG A 489 37.03 48.78 19.07
C ARG A 489 35.83 48.57 19.98
N GLN A 490 35.98 48.89 21.26
CA GLN A 490 34.89 48.77 22.23
C GLN A 490 33.70 49.65 21.83
N LYS A 491 33.94 50.93 21.51
CA LYS A 491 32.85 51.85 21.10
C LYS A 491 32.17 51.42 19.79
N LEU A 492 32.94 50.85 18.87
CA LEU A 492 32.44 50.32 17.59
C LEU A 492 31.61 49.05 17.79
N GLU A 493 32.03 48.15 18.67
CA GLU A 493 31.25 46.97 19.08
C GLU A 493 29.94 47.39 19.77
N GLU A 494 30.01 48.32 20.73
CA GLU A 494 28.82 48.85 21.44
C GLU A 494 27.81 49.49 20.47
N ASN A 495 28.26 50.31 19.52
CA ASN A 495 27.36 50.93 18.54
C ASN A 495 26.78 49.92 17.55
N ARG A 496 27.56 48.92 17.11
CA ARG A 496 27.03 47.83 16.25
C ARG A 496 26.00 46.98 16.99
N GLN A 497 26.23 46.71 18.28
CA GLN A 497 25.25 46.04 19.13
C GLN A 497 23.96 46.87 19.27
N LYS A 498 24.05 48.19 19.44
CA LYS A 498 22.87 49.08 19.46
C LYS A 498 22.10 49.06 18.15
N GLU A 499 22.79 49.13 17.01
CA GLU A 499 22.14 49.06 15.69
C GLU A 499 21.45 47.70 15.48
N ASN A 500 22.09 46.58 15.85
CA ASN A 500 21.47 45.26 15.82
C ASN A 500 20.20 45.19 16.69
N ALA A 501 20.21 45.80 17.89
CA ALA A 501 19.05 45.83 18.78
C ALA A 501 17.91 46.66 18.18
N ALA A 502 18.19 47.83 17.62
CA ALA A 502 17.20 48.68 16.98
C ALA A 502 16.56 48.01 15.76
N THR A 503 17.35 47.31 14.94
CA THR A 503 16.84 46.52 13.82
C THR A 503 15.92 45.38 14.28
N LEU A 504 16.29 44.67 15.35
CA LEU A 504 15.42 43.62 15.91
C LEU A 504 14.09 44.17 16.45
N GLU A 505 14.13 45.30 17.15
CA GLU A 505 12.92 45.97 17.65
C GLU A 505 12.02 46.43 16.49
N GLN A 506 12.60 47.01 15.45
CA GLN A 506 11.87 47.36 14.23
C GLN A 506 11.20 46.13 13.61
N TRP A 507 11.94 45.04 13.39
CA TRP A 507 11.39 43.81 12.82
C TRP A 507 10.28 43.19 13.69
N GLN A 508 10.44 43.20 15.01
CA GLN A 508 9.40 42.75 15.95
C GLN A 508 8.15 43.64 15.92
N SER A 509 8.32 44.95 15.73
CA SER A 509 7.19 45.86 15.55
C SER A 509 6.46 45.60 14.22
N GLU A 510 7.21 45.37 13.14
CA GLU A 510 6.66 45.05 11.82
C GLU A 510 5.88 43.73 11.88
N GLU A 511 6.43 42.68 12.49
CA GLU A 511 5.77 41.38 12.66
C GLU A 511 4.44 41.45 13.42
N LYS A 512 4.31 42.36 14.39
CA LYS A 512 3.03 42.62 15.08
C LYS A 512 2.00 43.30 14.17
N THR A 513 2.45 44.12 13.21
CA THR A 513 1.57 44.83 12.26
C THR A 513 1.23 43.99 11.02
N VAL A 514 2.04 42.98 10.67
CA VAL A 514 1.74 42.08 9.56
C VAL A 514 0.51 41.26 9.91
N ALA A 515 -0.61 41.59 9.27
CA ALA A 515 -1.84 40.82 9.36
C ALA A 515 -1.57 39.36 8.97
N ALA A 516 -2.27 38.44 9.63
CA ALA A 516 -2.16 37.00 9.36
C ALA A 516 -2.55 36.59 7.93
N THR A 517 -2.94 37.52 7.06
CA THR A 517 -3.41 37.28 5.70
C THR A 517 -2.45 37.78 4.60
N ALA A 518 -1.26 38.31 4.95
CA ALA A 518 -0.30 38.86 3.98
C ALA A 518 0.96 37.98 3.84
N PRO A 519 0.90 36.84 3.13
CA PRO A 519 2.02 35.89 3.02
C PRO A 519 3.28 36.51 2.41
N ASP A 520 3.13 37.40 1.43
CA ASP A 520 4.27 38.02 0.74
C ASP A 520 5.11 38.88 1.69
N LYS A 521 4.45 39.61 2.62
CA LYS A 521 5.14 40.39 3.65
C LYS A 521 5.86 39.51 4.67
N ILE A 522 5.32 38.32 4.98
CA ILE A 522 6.00 37.37 5.87
C ILE A 522 7.25 36.80 5.19
N VAL A 523 7.17 36.49 3.89
CA VAL A 523 8.33 36.02 3.10
C VAL A 523 9.40 37.12 2.98
N GLU A 524 8.98 38.36 2.75
CA GLU A 524 9.86 39.53 2.74
C GLU A 524 10.60 39.68 4.07
N LEU A 525 9.88 39.65 5.21
CA LEU A 525 10.49 39.69 6.54
C LEU A 525 11.43 38.50 6.78
N LEU A 526 11.05 37.28 6.42
CA LEU A 526 11.93 36.11 6.53
C LEU A 526 13.22 36.28 5.72
N SER A 527 13.15 36.90 4.54
CA SER A 527 14.34 37.19 3.73
C SER A 527 15.26 38.22 4.39
N HIS A 528 14.70 39.24 5.04
CA HIS A 528 15.46 40.24 5.80
C HIS A 528 16.14 39.66 7.04
N THR A 529 15.57 38.62 7.65
CA THR A 529 16.17 37.99 8.84
C THR A 529 17.39 37.13 8.54
N GLN A 530 17.86 37.00 7.30
CA GLN A 530 19.00 36.12 6.98
C GLN A 530 20.28 36.51 7.73
N LYS A 531 20.54 37.80 7.94
CA LYS A 531 21.66 38.30 8.77
C LYS A 531 21.28 39.63 9.43
N LEU A 532 21.69 39.81 10.69
CA LEU A 532 21.73 41.15 11.30
C LEU A 532 22.71 42.04 10.52
N PRO A 533 22.60 43.38 10.61
CA PRO A 533 23.55 44.30 10.00
C PRO A 533 25.01 44.00 10.37
N TYR A 534 25.26 43.60 11.63
CA TYR A 534 26.58 43.20 12.14
C TYR A 534 26.51 41.87 12.91
N PRO A 535 26.48 40.72 12.21
CA PRO A 535 26.22 39.43 12.84
C PRO A 535 27.36 38.94 13.74
N ASP A 536 28.60 39.34 13.45
CA ASP A 536 29.80 38.93 14.20
C ASP A 536 29.87 39.59 15.58
N ASP A 537 29.27 40.78 15.73
CA ASP A 537 29.24 41.57 16.97
C ASP A 537 27.93 41.37 17.76
N ALA A 538 27.06 40.46 17.31
CA ALA A 538 25.78 40.21 17.96
C ALA A 538 25.96 39.47 19.29
N THR A 539 25.31 39.98 20.34
CA THR A 539 25.26 39.32 21.65
C THR A 539 24.42 38.03 21.59
N GLU A 540 24.63 37.10 22.52
CA GLU A 540 23.82 35.87 22.61
C GLU A 540 22.32 36.16 22.80
N VAL A 541 21.98 37.26 23.50
CA VAL A 541 20.59 37.71 23.66
C VAL A 541 19.98 38.11 22.32
N GLN A 542 20.73 38.81 21.48
CA GLN A 542 20.27 39.23 20.14
C GLN A 542 20.15 38.05 19.18
N LYS A 543 21.09 37.11 19.22
CA LYS A 543 21.01 35.87 18.43
C LYS A 543 19.76 35.06 18.79
N LYS A 544 19.50 34.88 20.09
CA LYS A 544 18.28 34.22 20.56
C LYS A 544 17.02 34.97 20.15
N ALA A 545 16.99 36.30 20.28
CA ALA A 545 15.84 37.11 19.88
C ALA A 545 15.56 37.02 18.37
N LEU A 546 16.60 36.93 17.53
CA LEU A 546 16.47 36.69 16.08
C LEU A 546 15.89 35.31 15.79
N ASP A 547 16.33 34.28 16.50
CA ASP A 547 15.81 32.92 16.31
C ASP A 547 14.36 32.78 16.79
N ASP A 548 14.02 33.36 17.94
CA ASP A 548 12.64 33.43 18.44
C ASP A 548 11.72 34.17 17.45
N PHE A 549 12.22 35.27 16.87
CA PHE A 549 11.52 36.03 15.82
C PHE A 549 11.29 35.20 14.55
N ARG A 550 12.32 34.47 14.07
CA ARG A 550 12.19 33.56 12.92
C ARG A 550 11.17 32.47 13.19
N ILE A 551 11.20 31.85 14.37
CA ILE A 551 10.21 30.84 14.77
C ILE A 551 8.78 31.40 14.74
N ALA A 552 8.59 32.63 15.24
CA ALA A 552 7.29 33.29 15.21
C ALA A 552 6.79 33.56 13.77
N LEU A 553 7.66 34.07 12.89
CA LEU A 553 7.32 34.29 11.48
C LEU A 553 7.05 32.98 10.73
N PHE A 554 7.86 31.94 10.94
CA PHE A 554 7.62 30.62 10.35
C PHE A 554 6.27 30.04 10.80
N LYS A 555 5.91 30.19 12.07
CA LYS A 555 4.61 29.76 12.59
C LYS A 555 3.45 30.53 11.93
N LYS A 556 3.59 31.85 11.76
CA LYS A 556 2.59 32.66 11.05
C LYS A 556 2.47 32.25 9.58
N PHE A 557 3.60 32.15 8.87
CA PHE A 557 3.64 31.71 7.47
C PHE A 557 2.96 30.35 7.28
N HIS A 558 3.31 29.38 8.14
CA HIS A 558 2.72 28.05 8.12
C HIS A 558 1.20 28.11 8.31
N ASN A 559 0.69 28.93 9.23
CA ASN A 559 -0.75 29.09 9.43
C ASN A 559 -1.44 29.67 8.18
N VAL A 560 -0.85 30.67 7.52
CA VAL A 560 -1.42 31.26 6.28
C VAL A 560 -1.45 30.24 5.15
N GLU A 561 -0.35 29.53 4.94
CA GLU A 561 -0.24 28.50 3.92
C GLU A 561 -1.26 27.36 4.18
N MET A 562 -1.41 26.98 5.45
CA MET A 562 -2.41 26.00 5.88
C MET A 562 -3.83 26.43 5.59
N ASP A 563 -4.17 27.69 5.87
CA ASP A 563 -5.50 28.21 5.58
C ASP A 563 -5.75 28.28 4.07
N LYS A 564 -4.75 28.66 3.27
CA LYS A 564 -4.83 28.62 1.81
C LYS A 564 -5.04 27.21 1.27
N SER A 565 -4.30 26.23 1.80
CA SER A 565 -4.48 24.81 1.46
C SER A 565 -5.87 24.30 1.87
N TYR A 566 -6.36 24.71 3.04
CA TYR A 566 -7.71 24.36 3.50
C TYR A 566 -8.81 24.97 2.62
N GLN A 567 -8.68 26.23 2.24
CA GLN A 567 -9.61 26.87 1.30
C GLN A 567 -9.58 26.20 -0.08
N GLY A 568 -8.39 25.88 -0.61
CA GLY A 568 -8.26 25.13 -1.86
C GLY A 568 -8.95 23.77 -1.80
N PHE A 569 -8.83 23.07 -0.67
CA PHE A 569 -9.54 21.82 -0.40
C PHE A 569 -11.07 22.01 -0.37
N LEU A 570 -11.58 23.05 0.31
CA LEU A 570 -13.01 23.36 0.34
C LEU A 570 -13.57 23.69 -1.05
N THR A 571 -12.85 24.46 -1.86
CA THR A 571 -13.23 24.75 -3.24
C THR A 571 -13.30 23.48 -4.07
N THR A 572 -12.32 22.59 -3.92
CA THR A 572 -12.27 21.31 -4.66
C THR A 572 -13.43 20.37 -4.29
N ILE A 573 -13.89 20.42 -3.03
CA ILE A 573 -15.14 19.74 -2.61
C ILE A 573 -16.37 20.39 -3.26
N ALA A 574 -16.46 21.72 -3.26
CA ALA A 574 -17.59 22.44 -3.84
C ALA A 574 -17.74 22.16 -5.34
N ASP A 575 -16.62 22.01 -6.05
CA ASP A 575 -16.58 21.68 -7.47
C ASP A 575 -16.79 20.17 -7.76
N VAL A 576 -16.99 19.33 -6.74
CA VAL A 576 -17.24 17.88 -6.87
C VAL A 576 -16.00 17.11 -7.41
N HIS A 577 -14.80 17.63 -7.20
CA HIS A 577 -13.54 17.00 -7.58
C HIS A 577 -13.01 16.07 -6.48
N TRP A 578 -13.74 14.98 -6.20
CA TRP A 578 -13.49 14.12 -5.03
C TRP A 578 -12.08 13.52 -4.94
N THR A 579 -11.50 13.14 -6.09
CA THR A 579 -10.15 12.56 -6.14
C THR A 579 -9.09 13.60 -5.79
N ASP A 580 -9.21 14.82 -6.31
CA ASP A 580 -8.29 15.92 -6.03
C ASP A 580 -8.41 16.37 -4.57
N ALA A 581 -9.64 16.45 -4.03
CA ALA A 581 -9.86 16.75 -2.62
C ALA A 581 -9.21 15.70 -1.70
N ALA A 582 -9.33 14.41 -2.04
CA ALA A 582 -8.67 13.34 -1.30
C ALA A 582 -7.13 13.41 -1.40
N LEU A 583 -6.59 13.74 -2.58
CA LEU A 583 -5.15 13.98 -2.75
C LEU A 583 -4.66 15.17 -1.91
N LEU A 584 -5.44 16.25 -1.83
CA LEU A 584 -5.11 17.39 -0.96
C LEU A 584 -5.06 16.96 0.51
N LEU A 585 -6.01 16.14 0.99
CA LEU A 585 -6.00 15.59 2.36
C LEU A 585 -4.71 14.82 2.70
N THR A 586 -4.12 14.10 1.75
CA THR A 586 -2.85 13.40 2.00
C THR A 586 -1.70 14.35 2.31
N LYS A 587 -1.74 15.58 1.76
CA LYS A 587 -0.69 16.60 1.86
C LYS A 587 -0.85 17.56 3.04
N PHE A 588 -1.91 17.47 3.84
CA PHE A 588 -2.07 18.33 5.02
C PHE A 588 -0.98 18.02 6.07
N PRO A 589 -0.13 19.00 6.45
CA PRO A 589 0.94 18.81 7.43
C PRO A 589 0.43 18.81 8.88
N ASP A 590 -0.64 19.55 9.20
CA ASP A 590 -1.24 19.56 10.55
C ASP A 590 -2.22 18.39 10.74
N ALA A 591 -1.94 17.53 11.71
CA ALA A 591 -2.73 16.34 11.98
C ALA A 591 -4.16 16.64 12.46
N ASN A 592 -4.36 17.70 13.26
CA ASN A 592 -5.66 18.05 13.82
C ASN A 592 -6.58 18.64 12.73
N LYS A 593 -6.07 19.60 11.96
CA LYS A 593 -6.79 20.15 10.79
C LYS A 593 -7.07 19.06 9.76
N LYS A 594 -6.16 18.09 9.58
CA LYS A 594 -6.38 16.93 8.69
C LYS A 594 -7.54 16.06 9.17
N ILE A 595 -7.68 15.80 10.47
CA ILE A 595 -8.81 15.05 11.03
C ILE A 595 -10.12 15.80 10.78
N GLU A 596 -10.16 17.11 11.03
CA GLU A 596 -11.33 17.95 10.77
C GLU A 596 -11.70 17.95 9.27
N ALA A 597 -10.70 18.15 8.40
CA ALA A 597 -10.87 18.14 6.95
C ALA A 597 -11.39 16.78 6.45
N LYS A 598 -10.90 15.65 6.98
CA LYS A 598 -11.42 14.31 6.66
C LYS A 598 -12.90 14.16 7.03
N LYS A 599 -13.33 14.72 8.15
CA LYS A 599 -14.74 14.71 8.57
C LYS A 599 -15.61 15.52 7.59
N VAL A 600 -15.19 16.74 7.25
CA VAL A 600 -15.89 17.61 6.28
C VAL A 600 -15.99 16.92 4.92
N PHE A 601 -14.89 16.30 4.45
CA PHE A 601 -14.86 15.53 3.21
C PHE A 601 -15.87 14.38 3.21
N ALA A 602 -15.88 13.56 4.26
CA ALA A 602 -16.79 12.42 4.38
C ALA A 602 -18.26 12.85 4.40
N GLU A 603 -18.59 13.93 5.13
CA GLU A 603 -19.96 14.46 5.20
C GLU A 603 -20.43 15.04 3.86
N ALA A 604 -19.57 15.79 3.16
CA ALA A 604 -19.87 16.34 1.85
C ALA A 604 -20.05 15.24 0.80
N LEU A 605 -19.17 14.23 0.82
CA LEU A 605 -19.21 13.09 -0.10
C LEU A 605 -20.50 12.28 0.08
N LEU A 606 -20.90 11.97 1.32
CA LEU A 606 -22.15 11.26 1.60
C LEU A 606 -23.38 12.06 1.16
N ARG A 607 -23.37 13.39 1.39
CA ARG A 607 -24.47 14.26 0.96
C ARG A 607 -24.63 14.25 -0.55
N TRP A 608 -23.53 14.38 -1.29
CA TRP A 608 -23.54 14.30 -2.74
C TRP A 608 -23.98 12.93 -3.24
N ALA A 609 -23.46 11.85 -2.66
CA ALA A 609 -23.81 10.48 -3.05
C ALA A 609 -25.30 10.18 -2.84
N LYS A 610 -25.90 10.70 -1.75
CA LYS A 610 -27.33 10.62 -1.52
C LYS A 610 -28.12 11.37 -2.59
N GLY A 611 -27.69 12.57 -2.97
CA GLY A 611 -28.30 13.34 -4.05
C GLY A 611 -28.24 12.62 -5.41
N GLU A 612 -27.10 12.01 -5.75
CA GLU A 612 -26.97 11.22 -6.98
C GLU A 612 -27.86 9.97 -6.95
N LYS A 613 -27.99 9.28 -5.80
CA LYS A 613 -28.95 8.18 -5.65
C LYS A 613 -30.37 8.66 -5.94
N ASP A 614 -30.82 9.70 -5.26
CA ASP A 614 -32.20 10.18 -5.34
C ASP A 614 -32.53 10.63 -6.78
N ARG A 615 -31.60 11.35 -7.44
CA ARG A 615 -31.70 11.74 -8.85
C ARG A 615 -31.78 10.53 -9.77
N ALA A 616 -30.94 9.50 -9.54
CA ALA A 616 -30.91 8.30 -10.37
C ALA A 616 -32.21 7.50 -10.30
N ILE A 617 -32.80 7.38 -9.11
CA ILE A 617 -34.10 6.72 -8.91
C ILE A 617 -35.20 7.49 -9.63
N GLN A 618 -35.23 8.82 -9.47
CA GLN A 618 -36.22 9.68 -10.13
C GLN A 618 -36.13 9.64 -11.66
N GLU A 619 -34.91 9.73 -12.20
CA GLU A 619 -34.64 9.77 -13.66
C GLU A 619 -34.51 8.37 -14.28
N ARG A 620 -34.60 7.30 -13.48
CA ARG A 620 -34.38 5.90 -13.88
C ARG A 620 -33.00 5.65 -14.54
N GLN A 621 -31.98 6.38 -14.10
CA GLN A 621 -30.59 6.30 -14.59
C GLN A 621 -29.70 5.40 -13.71
N TYR A 622 -30.17 4.19 -13.36
CA TYR A 622 -29.51 3.33 -12.38
C TYR A 622 -28.06 2.94 -12.73
N PRO A 623 -27.74 2.47 -13.96
CA PRO A 623 -26.37 2.06 -14.28
C PRO A 623 -25.36 3.21 -14.23
N ALA A 624 -25.78 4.39 -14.69
CA ALA A 624 -24.92 5.58 -14.70
C ALA A 624 -24.56 6.02 -13.27
N ALA A 625 -25.54 6.06 -12.37
CA ALA A 625 -25.32 6.44 -10.98
C ALA A 625 -24.52 5.41 -10.19
N ARG A 626 -24.81 4.11 -10.40
CA ARG A 626 -24.01 3.01 -9.84
C ARG A 626 -22.55 3.14 -10.26
N ASN A 627 -22.28 3.34 -11.55
CA ASN A 627 -20.91 3.44 -12.06
C ASN A 627 -20.18 4.65 -11.47
N LYS A 628 -20.85 5.81 -11.35
CA LYS A 628 -20.28 7.00 -10.69
C LYS A 628 -19.93 6.75 -9.23
N LEU A 629 -20.83 6.13 -8.46
CA LEU A 629 -20.57 5.83 -7.04
C LEU A 629 -19.49 4.77 -6.88
N ASN A 630 -19.51 3.71 -7.68
CA ASN A 630 -18.49 2.67 -7.65
C ASN A 630 -17.11 3.20 -8.05
N ASP A 631 -17.01 4.10 -9.04
CA ASP A 631 -15.74 4.75 -9.39
C ASP A 631 -15.14 5.49 -8.19
N ILE A 632 -15.98 6.15 -7.39
CA ILE A 632 -15.55 6.85 -6.18
C ILE A 632 -15.18 5.89 -5.07
N VAL A 633 -16.05 4.91 -4.77
CA VAL A 633 -15.85 3.94 -3.68
C VAL A 633 -14.60 3.10 -3.93
N ASN A 634 -14.32 2.74 -5.18
CA ASN A 634 -13.22 1.85 -5.52
C ASN A 634 -11.86 2.57 -5.63
N LYS A 635 -11.83 3.91 -5.65
CA LYS A 635 -10.59 4.69 -5.69
C LYS A 635 -9.86 4.65 -4.35
N SER A 636 -8.67 4.06 -4.34
CA SER A 636 -7.83 3.88 -3.13
C SER A 636 -7.62 5.19 -2.36
N VAL A 637 -7.31 6.28 -3.06
CA VAL A 637 -7.07 7.59 -2.44
C VAL A 637 -8.28 8.11 -1.65
N ILE A 638 -9.51 7.80 -2.08
CA ILE A 638 -10.73 8.19 -1.35
C ILE A 638 -10.89 7.30 -0.12
N ARG A 639 -10.73 5.98 -0.28
CA ARG A 639 -10.84 5.00 0.81
C ARG A 639 -9.87 5.28 1.96
N GLU A 640 -8.62 5.61 1.66
CA GLU A 640 -7.59 5.98 2.66
C GLU A 640 -7.94 7.26 3.46
N ASN A 641 -8.84 8.08 2.94
CA ASN A 641 -9.22 9.37 3.52
C ASN A 641 -10.61 9.41 4.15
N ILE A 642 -11.38 8.32 4.09
CA ILE A 642 -12.68 8.18 4.76
C ILE A 642 -12.63 7.13 5.88
N ALA A 643 -13.58 7.21 6.82
CA ALA A 643 -13.73 6.18 7.84
C ALA A 643 -14.45 4.94 7.27
N PRO A 644 -14.23 3.74 7.83
CA PRO A 644 -14.95 2.52 7.40
C PRO A 644 -16.48 2.65 7.44
N ASP A 645 -17.02 3.42 8.40
CA ASP A 645 -18.47 3.70 8.47
C ASP A 645 -18.98 4.51 7.27
N THR A 646 -18.19 5.47 6.78
CA THR A 646 -18.51 6.25 5.58
C THR A 646 -18.48 5.37 4.34
N GLU A 647 -17.48 4.50 4.20
CA GLU A 647 -17.38 3.53 3.11
C GLU A 647 -18.58 2.57 3.11
N ARG A 648 -18.94 2.03 4.28
CA ARG A 648 -20.15 1.20 4.44
C ARG A 648 -21.41 1.94 3.97
N LYS A 649 -21.61 3.19 4.40
CA LYS A 649 -22.76 4.02 3.99
C LYS A 649 -22.80 4.29 2.49
N LEU A 650 -21.64 4.51 1.86
CA LEU A 650 -21.57 4.66 0.39
C LEU A 650 -21.96 3.36 -0.33
N ASN A 651 -21.51 2.21 0.17
CA ASN A 651 -21.90 0.90 -0.36
C ASN A 651 -23.39 0.61 -0.17
N GLU A 652 -23.97 0.98 0.98
CA GLU A 652 -25.42 0.91 1.23
C GLU A 652 -26.21 1.74 0.20
N LEU A 653 -25.74 2.94 -0.17
CA LEU A 653 -26.38 3.74 -1.21
C LEU A 653 -26.32 3.07 -2.59
N VAL A 654 -25.24 2.37 -2.92
CA VAL A 654 -25.16 1.57 -4.17
C VAL A 654 -26.16 0.41 -4.13
N GLN A 655 -26.29 -0.26 -2.99
CA GLN A 655 -27.27 -1.34 -2.81
C GLN A 655 -28.71 -0.82 -2.92
N ASP A 656 -29.01 0.37 -2.38
CA ASP A 656 -30.31 1.03 -2.55
C ASP A 656 -30.65 1.27 -4.03
N ILE A 657 -29.69 1.74 -4.84
CA ILE A 657 -29.87 1.93 -6.29
C ILE A 657 -30.19 0.59 -6.96
N ASN A 658 -29.47 -0.47 -6.59
CA ASN A 658 -29.69 -1.81 -7.15
C ASN A 658 -31.08 -2.35 -6.81
N LYS A 659 -31.53 -2.13 -5.57
CA LYS A 659 -32.87 -2.53 -5.13
C LYS A 659 -33.96 -1.76 -5.87
N ALA A 660 -33.79 -0.45 -6.05
CA ALA A 660 -34.74 0.38 -6.79
C ALA A 660 -34.80 -0.01 -8.29
N GLU A 661 -33.65 -0.32 -8.92
CA GLU A 661 -33.61 -0.84 -10.29
C GLU A 661 -34.34 -2.18 -10.38
N ASP A 662 -34.11 -3.09 -9.43
CA ASP A 662 -34.73 -4.40 -9.40
C ASP A 662 -36.27 -4.33 -9.23
N GLU A 663 -36.75 -3.46 -8.35
CA GLU A 663 -38.19 -3.16 -8.21
C GLU A 663 -38.77 -2.60 -9.52
N TYR A 664 -38.08 -1.67 -10.18
CA TYR A 664 -38.49 -1.11 -11.45
C TYR A 664 -38.55 -2.17 -12.57
N LEU A 665 -37.52 -3.01 -12.68
CA LEU A 665 -37.47 -4.10 -13.66
C LEU A 665 -38.59 -5.12 -13.41
N TYR A 666 -38.86 -5.42 -12.13
CA TYR A 666 -39.95 -6.33 -11.75
C TYR A 666 -41.32 -5.77 -12.11
N GLU A 667 -41.59 -4.49 -11.80
CA GLU A 667 -42.84 -3.83 -12.18
C GLU A 667 -43.03 -3.78 -13.69
N ASN A 668 -41.97 -3.53 -14.46
CA ASN A 668 -42.04 -3.61 -15.93
C ASN A 668 -42.40 -5.02 -16.41
N PHE A 669 -41.80 -6.06 -15.81
CA PHE A 669 -42.13 -7.45 -16.12
C PHE A 669 -43.59 -7.79 -15.74
N LYS A 670 -44.04 -7.38 -14.55
CA LYS A 670 -45.40 -7.60 -14.04
C LYS A 670 -46.47 -6.94 -14.91
N ASN A 671 -46.22 -5.72 -15.37
CA ASN A 671 -47.18 -4.92 -16.16
C ASN A 671 -47.34 -5.41 -17.62
N GLN A 672 -46.54 -6.35 -18.10
CA GLN A 672 -46.69 -6.99 -19.42
C GLN A 672 -47.83 -8.03 -19.47
N GLN A 673 -49.01 -7.74 -18.90
CA GLN A 673 -50.08 -8.71 -18.61
C GLN A 673 -50.44 -9.65 -19.77
N THR A 674 -50.50 -9.16 -21.01
CA THR A 674 -50.87 -9.94 -22.21
C THR A 674 -49.67 -10.52 -22.99
N GLY A 675 -48.44 -10.23 -22.55
CA GLY A 675 -47.21 -10.51 -23.33
C GLY A 675 -46.03 -11.06 -22.53
N ARG A 676 -46.22 -11.47 -21.26
CA ARG A 676 -45.16 -12.08 -20.45
C ARG A 676 -44.67 -13.40 -21.10
N THR A 677 -43.49 -13.34 -21.70
CA THR A 677 -42.80 -14.45 -22.39
C THR A 677 -41.57 -14.93 -21.61
N VAL A 678 -41.03 -16.09 -21.99
CA VAL A 678 -39.71 -16.56 -21.51
C VAL A 678 -38.62 -15.53 -21.79
N ALA A 679 -38.68 -14.83 -22.93
CA ALA A 679 -37.72 -13.77 -23.27
C ALA A 679 -37.80 -12.58 -22.29
N SER A 680 -39.00 -12.11 -21.97
CA SER A 680 -39.16 -11.03 -20.96
C SER A 680 -38.68 -11.43 -19.56
N ALA A 681 -38.84 -12.71 -19.19
CA ALA A 681 -38.33 -13.22 -17.93
C ALA A 681 -36.79 -13.27 -17.94
N ASN A 682 -36.17 -13.74 -19.03
CA ASN A 682 -34.72 -13.74 -19.18
C ASN A 682 -34.14 -12.31 -19.14
N GLU A 683 -34.78 -11.36 -19.83
CA GLU A 683 -34.36 -9.96 -19.81
C GLU A 683 -34.32 -9.39 -18.38
N TYR A 684 -35.34 -9.69 -17.57
CA TYR A 684 -35.32 -9.32 -16.15
C TYR A 684 -34.15 -10.01 -15.40
N LEU A 685 -34.00 -11.33 -15.55
CA LEU A 685 -33.00 -12.13 -14.82
C LEU A 685 -31.55 -11.76 -15.16
N GLU A 686 -31.31 -11.31 -16.39
CA GLU A 686 -30.02 -10.82 -16.88
C GLU A 686 -29.70 -9.40 -16.39
N LYS A 687 -30.70 -8.50 -16.41
CA LYS A 687 -30.51 -7.09 -16.01
C LYS A 687 -30.45 -6.90 -14.49
N SER A 688 -31.20 -7.70 -13.73
CA SER A 688 -31.24 -7.60 -12.27
C SER A 688 -29.86 -7.89 -11.67
N GLN A 689 -29.34 -6.92 -10.91
CA GLN A 689 -28.07 -7.04 -10.20
C GLN A 689 -28.21 -7.70 -8.83
N VAL A 690 -29.43 -7.81 -8.31
CA VAL A 690 -29.69 -8.35 -6.97
C VAL A 690 -29.90 -9.85 -7.09
N LYS A 691 -28.81 -10.62 -6.93
CA LYS A 691 -28.82 -12.08 -7.09
C LYS A 691 -29.83 -12.77 -6.17
N ASP A 692 -29.94 -12.31 -4.93
CA ASP A 692 -30.83 -12.89 -3.92
C ASP A 692 -32.15 -12.14 -3.76
N SER A 693 -32.60 -11.43 -4.81
CA SER A 693 -33.87 -10.73 -4.76
C SER A 693 -35.04 -11.71 -4.61
N ARG A 694 -36.00 -11.35 -3.75
CA ARG A 694 -37.28 -12.07 -3.66
C ARG A 694 -38.02 -12.08 -4.99
N TRP A 695 -37.86 -11.04 -5.81
CA TRP A 695 -38.50 -10.91 -7.12
C TRP A 695 -37.94 -11.91 -8.12
N ARG A 696 -36.62 -12.16 -8.07
CA ARG A 696 -35.94 -13.17 -8.89
C ARG A 696 -36.59 -14.54 -8.80
N LYS A 697 -36.91 -15.00 -7.58
CA LYS A 697 -37.58 -16.28 -7.35
C LYS A 697 -38.95 -16.36 -8.02
N TYR A 698 -39.73 -15.27 -7.99
CA TYR A 698 -41.04 -15.22 -8.67
C TYR A 698 -40.89 -15.23 -10.19
N VAL A 699 -39.91 -14.51 -10.73
CA VAL A 699 -39.66 -14.50 -12.18
C VAL A 699 -39.10 -15.84 -12.68
N GLU A 700 -38.23 -16.51 -11.91
CA GLU A 700 -37.74 -17.86 -12.21
C GLU A 700 -38.88 -18.89 -12.20
N ALA A 701 -39.74 -18.86 -11.19
CA ALA A 701 -40.92 -19.71 -11.14
C ALA A 701 -41.86 -19.47 -12.33
N TYR A 702 -42.07 -18.21 -12.70
CA TYR A 702 -42.90 -17.85 -13.86
C TYR A 702 -42.26 -18.28 -15.19
N LYS A 703 -40.94 -18.12 -15.33
CA LYS A 703 -40.18 -18.60 -16.49
C LYS A 703 -40.34 -20.11 -16.64
N TRP A 704 -40.10 -20.85 -15.56
CA TRP A 704 -40.28 -22.30 -15.53
C TRP A 704 -41.71 -22.69 -15.95
N TYR A 705 -42.73 -22.01 -15.40
CA TYR A 705 -44.12 -22.21 -15.80
C TYR A 705 -44.31 -22.03 -17.31
N LYS A 706 -43.80 -20.93 -17.90
CA LYS A 706 -43.92 -20.70 -19.36
C LYS A 706 -43.17 -21.73 -20.20
N GLU A 707 -42.03 -22.22 -19.74
CA GLU A 707 -41.28 -23.28 -20.42
C GLU A 707 -42.04 -24.61 -20.37
N GLN A 708 -42.65 -24.96 -19.23
CA GLN A 708 -43.52 -26.14 -19.13
C GLN A 708 -44.76 -26.03 -20.03
N MET A 709 -45.35 -24.83 -20.11
CA MET A 709 -46.51 -24.58 -20.97
C MET A 709 -46.18 -24.62 -22.47
N ALA A 710 -44.89 -24.58 -22.85
CA ALA A 710 -44.44 -24.68 -24.24
C ALA A 710 -44.19 -26.12 -24.72
N ILE A 711 -44.04 -27.08 -23.79
CA ILE A 711 -43.87 -28.50 -24.10
C ILE A 711 -45.21 -29.25 -24.05
N LYS A 712 -45.22 -30.51 -24.50
CA LYS A 712 -46.40 -31.38 -24.34
C LYS A 712 -46.50 -31.84 -22.89
N LEU A 713 -47.67 -31.63 -22.29
CA LEU A 713 -47.96 -31.95 -20.89
C LEU A 713 -48.76 -33.24 -20.81
N THR A 714 -48.49 -34.07 -19.81
CA THR A 714 -49.38 -35.17 -19.43
C THR A 714 -50.48 -34.60 -18.55
N ILE A 715 -51.66 -34.38 -19.14
CA ILE A 715 -52.83 -33.79 -18.49
C ILE A 715 -53.86 -34.86 -18.16
N THR A 716 -54.54 -34.71 -17.03
CA THR A 716 -55.63 -35.59 -16.62
C THR A 716 -56.96 -34.94 -16.96
N LEU A 717 -57.74 -35.60 -17.81
CA LEU A 717 -59.08 -35.20 -18.19
C LEU A 717 -60.09 -35.95 -17.33
N SER A 718 -60.99 -35.22 -16.68
CA SER A 718 -62.14 -35.78 -15.98
C SER A 718 -63.40 -35.59 -16.81
N VAL A 719 -64.17 -36.67 -16.96
CA VAL A 719 -65.40 -36.68 -17.74
C VAL A 719 -66.59 -36.88 -16.83
N HIS A 720 -67.57 -35.98 -16.95
CA HIS A 720 -68.84 -36.05 -16.24
C HIS A 720 -69.98 -36.11 -17.25
N ILE A 721 -71.04 -36.85 -16.93
CA ILE A 721 -72.29 -36.82 -17.70
C ILE A 721 -73.38 -36.25 -16.82
N THR A 722 -74.00 -35.17 -17.29
CA THR A 722 -75.24 -34.63 -16.76
C THR A 722 -76.39 -35.23 -17.54
N TRP A 723 -77.19 -36.06 -16.89
CA TRP A 723 -78.35 -36.68 -17.52
C TRP A 723 -79.49 -35.66 -17.64
N GLY A 724 -80.04 -35.54 -18.84
CA GLY A 724 -81.11 -34.59 -19.13
C GLY A 724 -82.43 -34.99 -18.48
N LYS A 725 -83.36 -34.03 -18.39
CA LYS A 725 -84.66 -34.25 -17.73
C LYS A 725 -85.51 -35.33 -18.40
N GLU A 726 -85.24 -35.62 -19.67
CA GLU A 726 -85.96 -36.61 -20.47
C GLU A 726 -85.20 -37.94 -20.59
N CYS A 727 -84.08 -38.11 -19.86
CA CYS A 727 -83.38 -39.39 -19.84
C CYS A 727 -84.22 -40.46 -19.13
N TRP A 728 -84.03 -41.72 -19.50
CA TRP A 728 -84.71 -42.81 -18.83
C TRP A 728 -84.07 -43.09 -17.47
N ASP A 729 -84.84 -42.91 -16.39
CA ASP A 729 -84.36 -43.07 -15.02
C ASP A 729 -84.10 -44.55 -14.67
N GLY A 730 -83.01 -44.79 -13.94
CA GLY A 730 -82.65 -46.10 -13.37
C GLY A 730 -81.95 -47.08 -14.31
N TYR A 731 -81.84 -46.77 -15.61
CA TYR A 731 -81.17 -47.61 -16.60
C TYR A 731 -79.65 -47.60 -16.42
N LYS A 732 -79.03 -48.77 -16.52
CA LYS A 732 -77.57 -48.96 -16.58
C LYS A 732 -77.04 -48.62 -17.96
N ASN A 733 -75.97 -47.84 -17.97
CA ASN A 733 -75.28 -47.39 -19.16
C ASN A 733 -73.84 -47.89 -19.16
N LYS A 734 -73.39 -48.35 -20.32
CA LYS A 734 -71.98 -48.38 -20.68
C LYS A 734 -71.64 -47.04 -21.31
N VAL A 735 -70.81 -46.27 -20.62
CA VAL A 735 -70.26 -45.01 -21.11
C VAL A 735 -68.84 -45.25 -21.60
N GLU A 736 -68.56 -44.83 -22.82
CA GLU A 736 -67.27 -44.99 -23.47
C GLU A 736 -66.78 -43.65 -24.05
N VAL A 737 -65.57 -43.24 -23.70
CA VAL A 737 -64.92 -42.01 -24.17
C VAL A 737 -63.64 -42.38 -24.89
N ARG A 738 -63.54 -42.06 -26.18
CA ARG A 738 -62.39 -42.39 -27.04
C ARG A 738 -61.73 -41.13 -27.58
N GLN A 739 -60.41 -41.06 -27.50
CA GLN A 739 -59.65 -40.02 -28.20
C GLN A 739 -59.42 -40.41 -29.66
N GLU A 740 -59.82 -39.54 -30.60
CA GLU A 740 -59.58 -39.77 -32.02
C GLU A 740 -58.07 -39.71 -32.32
N GLY A 741 -57.58 -40.69 -33.08
CA GLY A 741 -56.15 -40.81 -33.41
C GLY A 741 -55.28 -41.47 -32.34
N ASN A 742 -55.83 -41.85 -31.18
CA ASN A 742 -55.08 -42.61 -30.18
C ASN A 742 -55.90 -43.76 -29.57
N PRO A 743 -55.74 -45.01 -30.07
CA PRO A 743 -56.55 -46.15 -29.63
C PRO A 743 -56.26 -46.58 -28.19
N ASN A 744 -55.15 -46.12 -27.59
CA ASN A 744 -54.79 -46.46 -26.21
C ASN A 744 -55.53 -45.59 -25.18
N TYR A 745 -56.24 -44.55 -25.62
CA TYR A 745 -57.00 -43.67 -24.73
C TYR A 745 -58.49 -43.93 -24.85
N ASN A 746 -58.96 -44.88 -24.03
CA ASN A 746 -60.36 -45.25 -23.89
C ASN A 746 -60.75 -45.29 -22.41
N LEU A 747 -61.60 -44.35 -21.99
CA LEU A 747 -62.23 -44.40 -20.66
C LEU A 747 -63.57 -45.12 -20.82
N LYS A 748 -63.74 -46.21 -20.07
CA LYS A 748 -64.97 -47.01 -20.11
C LYS A 748 -65.50 -47.20 -18.71
N LYS A 749 -66.77 -46.84 -18.50
CA LYS A 749 -67.52 -47.11 -17.27
C LYS A 749 -68.75 -47.92 -17.60
N GLU A 750 -68.90 -49.07 -16.95
CA GLU A 750 -70.07 -49.94 -17.10
C GLU A 750 -71.03 -49.73 -15.93
N ASP A 751 -72.29 -50.10 -16.14
CA ASP A 751 -73.35 -50.08 -15.13
C ASP A 751 -73.64 -48.69 -14.51
N GLU A 752 -73.34 -47.60 -15.22
CA GLU A 752 -73.63 -46.24 -14.75
C GLU A 752 -75.13 -45.95 -14.86
N LYS A 753 -75.78 -45.65 -13.73
CA LYS A 753 -77.23 -45.40 -13.71
C LYS A 753 -77.55 -43.99 -14.18
N SER A 754 -78.40 -43.86 -15.19
CA SER A 754 -78.95 -42.57 -15.60
C SER A 754 -80.05 -42.13 -14.62
N SER A 755 -79.96 -40.90 -14.12
CA SER A 755 -81.01 -40.29 -13.28
C SER A 755 -81.25 -38.85 -13.70
N PRO A 756 -82.50 -38.44 -14.03
CA PRO A 756 -82.80 -37.12 -14.57
C PRO A 756 -82.24 -35.97 -13.72
N GLY A 757 -81.44 -35.11 -14.34
CA GLY A 757 -80.84 -33.94 -13.70
C GLY A 757 -79.63 -34.22 -12.81
N VAL A 758 -79.18 -35.48 -12.69
CA VAL A 758 -77.99 -35.85 -11.92
C VAL A 758 -76.74 -35.79 -12.79
N THR A 759 -75.64 -35.30 -12.23
CA THR A 759 -74.31 -35.33 -12.85
C THR A 759 -73.47 -36.43 -12.23
N ASN A 760 -73.01 -37.36 -13.06
CA ASN A 760 -72.21 -38.51 -12.65
C ASN A 760 -70.78 -38.39 -13.18
N ALA A 761 -69.79 -38.68 -12.33
CA ALA A 761 -68.39 -38.79 -12.74
C ALA A 761 -68.15 -40.13 -13.45
N ILE A 762 -67.71 -40.08 -14.70
CA ILE A 762 -67.40 -41.27 -15.51
C ILE A 762 -65.98 -41.75 -15.20
N GLY A 763 -65.06 -40.82 -14.93
CA GLY A 763 -63.70 -41.12 -14.52
C GLY A 763 -62.68 -40.19 -15.16
N ASP A 764 -61.42 -40.50 -14.89
CA ASP A 764 -60.28 -39.69 -15.28
C ASP A 764 -59.36 -40.50 -16.20
N PHE A 765 -58.76 -39.85 -17.20
CA PHE A 765 -57.70 -40.45 -18.02
C PHE A 765 -56.65 -39.41 -18.39
N ALA A 766 -55.40 -39.87 -18.53
CA ALA A 766 -54.27 -39.00 -18.85
C ALA A 766 -53.99 -38.98 -20.36
N ILE A 767 -53.75 -37.81 -20.92
CA ILE A 767 -53.31 -37.63 -22.32
C ILE A 767 -52.06 -36.74 -22.37
N THR A 768 -51.21 -36.93 -23.37
CA THR A 768 -50.03 -36.08 -23.59
C THR A 768 -50.28 -35.12 -24.76
N ALA A 769 -50.44 -33.82 -24.46
CA ALA A 769 -50.79 -32.79 -25.44
C ALA A 769 -50.20 -31.42 -25.06
N GLY A 770 -49.86 -30.59 -26.04
CA GLY A 770 -49.55 -29.18 -25.85
C GLY A 770 -50.81 -28.33 -25.70
N LEU A 771 -50.70 -27.12 -25.14
CA LEU A 771 -51.88 -26.26 -24.88
C LEU A 771 -52.71 -25.92 -26.12
N GLN A 772 -52.05 -25.79 -27.27
CA GLN A 772 -52.66 -25.48 -28.56
C GLN A 772 -53.03 -26.73 -29.36
N ASP A 773 -52.63 -27.92 -28.90
CA ASP A 773 -53.01 -29.17 -29.56
C ASP A 773 -54.52 -29.34 -29.43
N ARG A 774 -55.16 -29.72 -30.54
CA ARG A 774 -56.59 -30.05 -30.56
C ARG A 774 -56.79 -31.48 -30.09
N VAL A 775 -57.62 -31.65 -29.07
CA VAL A 775 -58.07 -32.94 -28.57
C VAL A 775 -59.48 -33.17 -29.11
N ILE A 776 -59.67 -34.33 -29.76
CA ILE A 776 -60.96 -34.75 -30.28
C ILE A 776 -61.40 -35.97 -29.47
N LEU A 777 -62.51 -35.84 -28.72
CA LEU A 777 -63.08 -36.93 -27.93
C LEU A 777 -64.46 -37.29 -28.48
N ASN A 778 -64.68 -38.59 -28.64
CA ASN A 778 -65.98 -39.15 -28.96
C ASN A 778 -66.53 -39.82 -27.69
N ILE A 779 -67.74 -39.45 -27.31
CA ILE A 779 -68.39 -39.90 -26.07
C ILE A 779 -69.67 -40.61 -26.46
N GLU A 780 -69.84 -41.85 -26.03
CA GLU A 780 -71.03 -42.65 -26.28
C GLU A 780 -71.58 -43.20 -24.97
N ALA A 781 -72.91 -43.08 -24.77
CA ALA A 781 -73.61 -43.73 -23.68
C ALA A 781 -74.61 -44.74 -24.25
N GLU A 782 -74.40 -46.02 -23.98
CA GLU A 782 -75.21 -47.15 -24.46
C GLU A 782 -75.92 -47.81 -23.27
N VAL A 783 -77.24 -47.96 -23.34
CA VAL A 783 -78.04 -48.65 -22.33
C VAL A 783 -77.81 -50.15 -22.41
N THR A 784 -77.40 -50.77 -21.30
CA THR A 784 -77.05 -52.20 -21.23
C THR A 784 -78.17 -53.07 -20.68
N ASP A 785 -79.12 -52.51 -19.92
CA ASP A 785 -80.24 -53.23 -19.30
C ASP A 785 -81.60 -52.79 -19.85
N GLY A 786 -82.08 -53.47 -20.88
CA GLY A 786 -83.42 -53.22 -21.41
C GLY A 786 -83.70 -53.99 -22.68
N ASN A 787 -84.98 -54.32 -22.91
CA ASN A 787 -85.40 -55.05 -24.09
C ASN A 787 -85.81 -54.07 -25.20
N PHE A 788 -84.81 -53.59 -25.95
CA PHE A 788 -85.02 -52.61 -27.02
C PHE A 788 -85.22 -53.30 -28.37
N VAL A 789 -86.37 -53.07 -29.01
CA VAL A 789 -86.76 -53.67 -30.31
C VAL A 789 -85.94 -53.12 -31.50
N ALA A 790 -85.25 -51.99 -31.34
CA ALA A 790 -84.39 -51.39 -32.36
C ALA A 790 -83.06 -50.91 -31.77
N GLU A 791 -81.94 -51.16 -32.46
CA GLU A 791 -80.59 -50.73 -32.04
C GLU A 791 -80.49 -49.21 -31.84
N SER A 792 -81.24 -48.42 -32.63
CA SER A 792 -81.28 -46.96 -32.50
C SER A 792 -81.86 -46.47 -31.18
N ARG A 793 -82.57 -47.33 -30.42
CA ARG A 793 -83.10 -47.01 -29.08
C ARG A 793 -82.14 -47.37 -27.95
N ARG A 794 -81.00 -48.01 -28.22
CA ARG A 794 -80.01 -48.39 -27.19
C ARG A 794 -79.09 -47.25 -26.77
N PHE A 795 -79.07 -46.12 -27.46
CA PHE A 795 -78.14 -45.03 -27.13
C PHE A 795 -78.80 -43.93 -26.30
N HIS A 796 -78.28 -43.74 -25.09
CA HIS A 796 -78.46 -42.53 -24.28
C HIS A 796 -77.56 -41.38 -24.74
N GLY A 797 -77.11 -41.40 -25.99
CA GLY A 797 -76.52 -40.26 -26.69
C GLY A 797 -75.10 -40.50 -27.19
N LYS A 798 -74.72 -39.69 -28.18
CA LYS A 798 -73.38 -39.63 -28.75
C LYS A 798 -72.97 -38.18 -28.90
N GLY A 799 -71.85 -37.80 -28.30
CA GLY A 799 -71.26 -36.47 -28.40
C GLY A 799 -69.88 -36.52 -29.03
N LYS A 800 -69.53 -35.49 -29.82
CA LYS A 800 -68.16 -35.28 -30.30
C LYS A 800 -67.71 -33.89 -29.88
N ILE A 801 -66.60 -33.82 -29.15
CA ILE A 801 -65.98 -32.57 -28.72
C ILE A 801 -64.65 -32.40 -29.43
N THR A 802 -64.44 -31.22 -30.01
CA THR A 802 -63.16 -30.78 -30.56
C THR A 802 -62.78 -29.53 -29.81
N ALA A 803 -61.76 -29.60 -28.96
CA ALA A 803 -61.31 -28.49 -28.15
C ALA A 803 -59.78 -28.50 -28.06
N THR A 804 -59.17 -27.33 -27.99
CA THR A 804 -57.78 -27.19 -27.57
C THR A 804 -57.65 -27.54 -26.09
N VAL A 805 -56.47 -27.99 -25.66
CA VAL A 805 -56.21 -28.23 -24.23
C VAL A 805 -56.53 -26.97 -23.40
N GLN A 806 -56.21 -25.78 -23.91
CA GLN A 806 -56.55 -24.50 -23.27
C GLN A 806 -58.05 -24.33 -23.01
N GLU A 807 -58.91 -24.70 -23.97
CA GLU A 807 -60.37 -24.64 -23.82
C GLU A 807 -60.90 -25.68 -22.82
N LEU A 808 -60.20 -26.79 -22.62
CA LEU A 808 -60.56 -27.83 -21.65
C LEU A 808 -60.20 -27.45 -20.20
N ILE A 809 -59.33 -26.44 -19.98
CA ILE A 809 -59.00 -25.93 -18.62
C ILE A 809 -60.24 -25.32 -17.96
N SER A 810 -61.03 -24.55 -18.71
CA SER A 810 -62.28 -23.95 -18.21
C SER A 810 -63.46 -24.91 -18.12
N GLY A 811 -63.26 -26.16 -18.55
CA GLY A 811 -64.34 -27.11 -18.79
C GLY A 811 -65.05 -26.82 -20.10
N LYS A 812 -65.37 -27.88 -20.86
CA LYS A 812 -66.15 -27.77 -22.09
C LYS A 812 -67.30 -28.77 -22.05
N GLU A 813 -68.50 -28.27 -22.33
CA GLU A 813 -69.70 -29.10 -22.44
C GLU A 813 -69.96 -29.49 -23.90
N VAL A 814 -70.51 -30.68 -24.09
CA VAL A 814 -71.02 -31.18 -25.37
C VAL A 814 -72.39 -31.82 -25.17
N ASP A 815 -73.35 -31.41 -25.98
CA ASP A 815 -74.67 -32.04 -26.03
C ASP A 815 -74.56 -33.43 -26.67
N MET A 816 -75.13 -34.44 -26.03
CA MET A 816 -75.05 -35.83 -26.48
C MET A 816 -76.28 -36.29 -27.25
N ASN A 817 -77.46 -35.71 -27.02
CA ASN A 817 -78.71 -36.10 -27.69
C ASN A 817 -79.89 -35.15 -27.41
N ARG A 818 -81.05 -35.52 -27.96
CA ARG A 818 -82.35 -34.87 -27.74
C ARG A 818 -82.91 -34.99 -26.32
N TYR A 819 -82.44 -35.93 -25.49
CA TYR A 819 -82.95 -36.12 -24.13
C TYR A 819 -82.35 -35.10 -23.14
N GLY A 820 -81.47 -34.21 -23.63
CA GLY A 820 -80.78 -33.18 -22.84
C GLY A 820 -79.56 -33.70 -22.09
N ASN A 821 -79.04 -34.89 -22.43
CA ASN A 821 -77.82 -35.41 -21.85
C ASN A 821 -76.63 -34.57 -22.33
N ARG A 822 -75.77 -34.16 -21.38
CA ARG A 822 -74.56 -33.36 -21.65
C ARG A 822 -73.34 -34.03 -21.04
N ALA A 823 -72.23 -34.05 -21.78
CA ALA A 823 -70.95 -34.43 -21.21
C ALA A 823 -70.10 -33.18 -20.96
N THR A 824 -69.51 -33.09 -19.77
CA THR A 824 -68.59 -32.03 -19.37
C THR A 824 -67.20 -32.63 -19.23
N ILE A 825 -66.24 -32.08 -19.97
CA ILE A 825 -64.84 -32.51 -19.95
C ILE A 825 -64.01 -31.37 -19.40
N GLN A 826 -63.25 -31.64 -18.34
CA GLN A 826 -62.40 -30.65 -17.68
C GLN A 826 -61.04 -31.26 -17.34
N ILE A 827 -59.99 -30.47 -17.42
CA ILE A 827 -58.67 -30.86 -16.92
C ILE A 827 -58.66 -30.76 -15.38
N THR A 828 -58.33 -31.85 -14.70
CA THR A 828 -58.23 -31.92 -13.23
C THR A 828 -56.80 -32.04 -12.72
N GLY A 829 -55.83 -32.33 -13.59
CA GLY A 829 -54.42 -32.49 -13.21
C GLY A 829 -53.45 -32.34 -14.37
N GLY A 830 -52.16 -32.19 -14.05
CA GLY A 830 -51.06 -32.17 -15.03
C GLY A 830 -50.76 -30.82 -15.69
N VAL A 831 -51.58 -29.79 -15.44
CA VAL A 831 -51.27 -28.41 -15.83
C VAL A 831 -50.69 -27.68 -14.62
N PRO A 832 -49.44 -27.20 -14.67
CA PRO A 832 -48.87 -26.42 -13.57
C PRO A 832 -49.68 -25.12 -13.38
N ALA A 833 -49.93 -24.74 -12.13
CA ALA A 833 -50.61 -23.48 -11.82
C ALA A 833 -49.70 -22.29 -12.17
N GLU A 834 -50.28 -21.22 -12.73
CA GLU A 834 -49.54 -19.97 -12.95
C GLU A 834 -49.07 -19.41 -11.59
N PRO A 835 -47.77 -19.19 -11.39
CA PRO A 835 -47.27 -18.62 -10.15
C PRO A 835 -47.85 -17.21 -9.92
N ALA A 836 -48.38 -16.95 -8.73
CA ALA A 836 -48.82 -15.61 -8.36
C ALA A 836 -47.60 -14.67 -8.31
N LEU A 837 -47.68 -13.55 -9.05
CA LEU A 837 -46.70 -12.48 -8.99
C LEU A 837 -47.18 -11.42 -7.99
N PRO A 838 -46.55 -11.30 -6.80
CA PRO A 838 -46.96 -10.35 -5.76
C PRO A 838 -46.91 -8.89 -6.21
#